data_AF-A0A517RQ26-F1
#
_entry.id   AF-A0A517RQ26-F1
#
_cell.length_a   1.000
_cell.length_b   1.000
_cell.length_c   1.000
_cell.angle_alpha   90.00
_cell.angle_beta   90.00
_cell.angle_gamma   90.00
#
_symmetry.space_group_name_H-M   'P 1'
#
loop_
_entity.id
_entity.type
_entity.pdbx_description
1 polymer ?
#
loop_
_entity_poly.entity_id
_entity_poly.type
_entity_poly.pdbx_seq_one_letter_code
_entity_poly.pdbx_strand_id
1 'polypeptide(L)'
;MLLKQYDMRTFLTGRVERHDLIRKVRATRSGISLILVMFALSMSLVLTYSFIQTQSVLTQISENGARRDLAMSAARAGINDALNRMNSLDWAGVNDQYLREFQSDSDGTSTYSISFQAPSDSLSSVLEIEVHSLGVWISAENNNLRSEYQITAKVRLVPRLKGRTILPGDSASATDQAANPGDFDVIRQYALFAEEGRNSLILDPCDRIDGNLWLNEDLVLYEDPNWNSSVRSTFLQDLGNRLVTFPDGSSSLSDASLQYPHPIAGNITFYNTPSSSIQQDLTDLKINWTTTADRPTIPSPDYTKFSTYQLYAGGPEYQAVSVSSSLYSETLKPTPTNPLGIFYRNGSINVFDNVVIQGTLVAKNKIFFRGKGIHVTAFNWKGATGEPLVPDADLWPRLPTLVADDVEFERNTQTTIEGAVVCHDDLNGAGGSVSYPGASAISLSGTATATSIEQPHSTVTLNEFRVLDTLTSDGQYAIWLNTTGMGQTGATGTWFPIVGVDSLNQQLTIRGEIDHAVPTGYEIKLHKQTLAQIRGPVCAETYNFNRLNEWVLSTSLWNDRKNTWEVGNDLRTLLGIDLLGFSEWLADPLNFPGWDTYYQLYGLNLEPTLHIQHLKDQEYRWEPPLFQPYDDGDADSEYAGYRWSLIDWKEIP
;
A
#
# COMPACT_ATOMS: atom_id res chain seq x y z
N MET A 1 -58.30 -39.96 22.12
CA MET A 1 -59.25 -39.30 23.06
C MET A 1 -60.62 -39.32 22.41
N LEU A 2 -61.54 -40.12 22.98
CA LEU A 2 -63.03 -40.13 22.91
C LEU A 2 -63.77 -39.77 21.59
N LEU A 3 -64.93 -40.31 21.23
CA LEU A 3 -65.74 -41.52 21.46
C LEU A 3 -67.09 -41.24 20.74
N LYS A 4 -67.87 -42.31 20.46
CA LYS A 4 -69.33 -42.36 20.15
C LYS A 4 -69.74 -42.07 18.70
N GLN A 5 -70.36 -43.00 17.94
CA GLN A 5 -71.52 -43.89 18.20
C GLN A 5 -72.83 -43.10 18.35
N TYR A 6 -73.77 -43.23 17.41
CA TYR A 6 -75.15 -43.62 17.71
C TYR A 6 -75.87 -44.17 16.47
N ASP A 7 -76.57 -45.24 16.76
CA ASP A 7 -77.35 -46.14 15.91
C ASP A 7 -78.86 -45.87 16.13
N MET A 8 -79.69 -46.57 15.36
CA MET A 8 -81.13 -46.86 15.50
C MET A 8 -82.17 -45.90 14.90
N ARG A 9 -82.92 -46.43 13.93
CA ARG A 9 -84.32 -46.93 14.13
C ARG A 9 -84.63 -48.04 13.11
N THR A 10 -84.62 -49.32 13.51
CA THR A 10 -85.78 -50.21 13.86
C THR A 10 -86.87 -50.38 12.78
N PHE A 11 -86.92 -51.55 12.13
CA PHE A 11 -87.79 -52.75 12.39
C PHE A 11 -89.21 -52.63 11.77
N LEU A 12 -89.50 -53.31 10.65
CA LEU A 12 -90.02 -54.69 10.48
C LEU A 12 -91.54 -54.83 10.69
N THR A 13 -92.26 -55.31 9.66
CA THR A 13 -93.05 -56.57 9.63
C THR A 13 -94.10 -56.56 8.51
N GLY A 14 -94.32 -57.71 7.87
CA GLY A 14 -95.44 -57.90 6.94
C GLY A 14 -95.29 -59.11 6.00
N ARG A 15 -95.67 -60.29 6.49
CA ARG A 15 -95.68 -61.60 5.82
C ARG A 15 -96.83 -61.71 4.79
N VAL A 16 -96.57 -62.44 3.68
CA VAL A 16 -97.37 -63.49 2.99
C VAL A 16 -98.82 -63.10 2.55
N GLU A 17 -99.20 -63.18 1.27
CA GLU A 17 -99.76 -64.39 0.62
C GLU A 17 -100.22 -64.10 -0.84
N ARG A 18 -100.39 -65.19 -1.61
CA ARG A 18 -100.68 -65.29 -3.06
C ARG A 18 -102.09 -64.81 -3.47
N HIS A 19 -102.24 -64.27 -4.68
CA HIS A 19 -102.96 -64.89 -5.82
C HIS A 19 -103.02 -63.98 -7.06
N ASP A 20 -103.17 -64.64 -8.20
CA ASP A 20 -103.21 -64.20 -9.59
C ASP A 20 -104.00 -62.91 -9.92
N LEU A 21 -103.54 -62.17 -10.94
CA LEU A 21 -104.29 -62.02 -12.21
C LEU A 21 -103.53 -61.21 -13.27
N ILE A 22 -103.71 -61.69 -14.49
CA ILE A 22 -103.16 -61.31 -15.78
C ILE A 22 -103.52 -59.86 -16.19
N ARG A 23 -102.54 -59.07 -16.65
CA ARG A 23 -102.67 -58.25 -17.88
C ARG A 23 -101.33 -57.70 -18.40
N LYS A 24 -101.04 -58.06 -19.66
CA LYS A 24 -99.95 -57.52 -20.49
C LYS A 24 -100.11 -56.01 -20.69
N VAL A 25 -99.06 -55.25 -20.36
CA VAL A 25 -98.69 -54.02 -21.10
C VAL A 25 -97.18 -54.05 -21.32
N ARG A 26 -96.77 -54.30 -22.57
CA ARG A 26 -95.39 -54.12 -23.02
C ARG A 26 -95.13 -52.61 -23.09
N ALA A 27 -94.28 -52.09 -22.22
CA ALA A 27 -93.61 -50.81 -22.40
C ALA A 27 -92.11 -51.08 -22.59
N THR A 28 -91.62 -50.72 -23.77
CA THR A 28 -90.25 -50.91 -24.25
C THR A 28 -89.23 -50.20 -23.36
N ARG A 29 -88.50 -50.97 -22.55
CA ARG A 29 -87.30 -50.55 -21.79
C ARG A 29 -86.04 -50.50 -22.68
N SER A 30 -86.09 -49.88 -23.87
CA SER A 30 -84.88 -49.70 -24.70
C SER A 30 -84.32 -48.27 -24.67
N GLY A 31 -85.09 -47.25 -24.25
CA GLY A 31 -84.61 -45.85 -24.20
C GLY A 31 -83.75 -45.50 -22.98
N ILE A 32 -84.17 -45.91 -21.76
CA ILE A 32 -83.45 -45.57 -20.52
C ILE A 32 -82.13 -46.34 -20.41
N SER A 33 -82.09 -47.61 -20.81
CA SER A 33 -80.83 -48.36 -20.90
C SER A 33 -79.87 -47.74 -21.91
N LEU A 34 -80.37 -47.19 -23.02
CA LEU A 34 -79.52 -46.55 -24.04
C LEU A 34 -78.97 -45.20 -23.57
N ILE A 35 -79.75 -44.41 -22.81
CA ILE A 35 -79.27 -43.18 -22.17
C ILE A 35 -78.24 -43.49 -21.06
N LEU A 36 -78.49 -44.49 -20.20
CA LEU A 36 -77.53 -44.92 -19.17
C LEU A 36 -76.22 -45.45 -19.78
N VAL A 37 -76.31 -46.20 -20.88
CA VAL A 37 -75.14 -46.70 -21.62
C VAL A 37 -74.40 -45.56 -22.33
N MET A 38 -75.11 -44.61 -22.95
CA MET A 38 -74.46 -43.42 -23.54
C MET A 38 -73.82 -42.51 -22.48
N PHE A 39 -74.45 -42.35 -21.31
CA PHE A 39 -73.89 -41.56 -20.21
C PHE A 39 -72.66 -42.25 -19.59
N ALA A 40 -72.70 -43.58 -19.43
CA ALA A 40 -71.55 -44.37 -19.00
C ALA A 40 -70.42 -44.33 -20.03
N LEU A 41 -70.73 -44.40 -21.34
CA LEU A 41 -69.74 -44.26 -22.42
C LEU A 41 -69.13 -42.86 -22.44
N SER A 42 -69.93 -41.80 -22.34
CA SER A 42 -69.43 -40.43 -22.31
C SER A 42 -68.58 -40.15 -21.08
N MET A 43 -69.01 -40.63 -19.89
CA MET A 43 -68.26 -40.47 -18.65
C MET A 43 -66.95 -41.28 -18.68
N SER A 44 -66.97 -42.48 -19.27
CA SER A 44 -65.77 -43.27 -19.52
C SER A 44 -64.83 -42.54 -20.50
N LEU A 45 -65.32 -41.99 -21.61
CA LEU A 45 -64.51 -41.26 -22.57
C LEU A 45 -63.86 -40.01 -21.97
N VAL A 46 -64.61 -39.27 -21.14
CA VAL A 46 -64.09 -38.09 -20.43
C VAL A 46 -63.03 -38.49 -19.41
N LEU A 47 -63.24 -39.58 -18.66
CA LEU A 47 -62.23 -40.11 -17.72
C LEU A 47 -60.98 -40.60 -18.44
N THR A 48 -61.13 -41.31 -19.56
CA THR A 48 -60.00 -41.79 -20.37
C THR A 48 -59.24 -40.62 -20.99
N TYR A 49 -59.95 -39.61 -21.53
CA TYR A 49 -59.32 -38.41 -22.08
C TYR A 49 -58.59 -37.61 -21.00
N SER A 50 -59.22 -37.39 -19.84
CA SER A 50 -58.61 -36.72 -18.70
C SER A 50 -57.37 -37.48 -18.18
N PHE A 51 -57.42 -38.81 -18.16
CA PHE A 51 -56.27 -39.64 -17.80
C PHE A 51 -55.12 -39.52 -18.83
N ILE A 52 -55.42 -39.61 -20.13
CA ILE A 52 -54.42 -39.44 -21.21
C ILE A 52 -53.81 -38.04 -21.15
N GLN A 53 -54.63 -37.01 -20.94
CA GLN A 53 -54.16 -35.63 -20.82
C GLN A 53 -53.27 -35.44 -19.57
N THR A 54 -53.66 -36.02 -18.44
CA THR A 54 -52.85 -35.97 -17.20
C THR A 54 -51.53 -36.71 -17.39
N GLN A 55 -51.53 -37.89 -18.01
CA GLN A 55 -50.31 -38.62 -18.34
C GLN A 55 -49.41 -37.82 -19.30
N SER A 56 -49.98 -37.22 -20.35
CA SER A 56 -49.23 -36.38 -21.29
C SER A 56 -48.60 -35.16 -20.62
N VAL A 57 -49.31 -34.49 -19.71
CA VAL A 57 -48.78 -33.36 -18.94
C VAL A 57 -47.68 -33.81 -17.98
N LEU A 58 -47.87 -34.95 -17.30
CA LEU A 58 -46.85 -35.52 -16.40
C LEU A 58 -45.57 -35.90 -17.17
N THR A 59 -45.70 -36.50 -18.35
CA THR A 59 -44.56 -36.79 -19.22
C THR A 59 -43.85 -35.51 -19.65
N GLN A 60 -44.57 -34.47 -20.09
CA GLN A 60 -43.96 -33.19 -20.44
C GLN A 60 -43.27 -32.50 -19.27
N ILE A 61 -43.86 -32.54 -18.07
CA ILE A 61 -43.22 -32.00 -16.85
C ILE A 61 -41.94 -32.79 -16.55
N SER A 62 -41.98 -34.11 -16.65
CA SER A 62 -40.81 -34.97 -16.42
C SER A 62 -39.70 -34.70 -17.45
N GLU A 63 -40.04 -34.57 -18.73
CA GLU A 63 -39.09 -34.25 -19.79
C GLU A 63 -38.50 -32.84 -19.62
N ASN A 64 -39.31 -31.85 -19.28
CA ASN A 64 -38.85 -30.50 -19.00
C ASN A 64 -37.96 -30.45 -17.76
N GLY A 65 -38.27 -31.27 -16.74
CA GLY A 65 -37.40 -31.48 -15.58
C GLY A 65 -36.04 -32.04 -15.99
N ALA A 66 -36.02 -33.12 -16.77
CA ALA A 66 -34.78 -33.72 -17.27
C ALA A 66 -33.95 -32.74 -18.13
N ARG A 67 -34.58 -31.97 -19.03
CA ARG A 67 -33.91 -30.96 -19.85
C ARG A 67 -33.29 -29.85 -19.00
N ARG A 68 -33.98 -29.42 -17.95
CA ARG A 68 -33.47 -28.45 -16.98
C ARG A 68 -32.29 -29.02 -16.18
N ASP A 69 -32.37 -30.27 -15.76
CA ASP A 69 -31.28 -30.95 -15.04
C ASP A 69 -30.03 -31.12 -15.92
N LEU A 70 -30.21 -31.33 -17.24
CA LEU A 70 -29.11 -31.35 -18.21
C LEU A 70 -28.47 -29.97 -18.36
N ALA A 71 -29.26 -28.89 -18.47
CA ALA A 71 -28.73 -27.52 -18.53
C ALA A 71 -27.99 -27.15 -17.22
N MET A 72 -28.54 -27.52 -16.06
CA MET A 72 -27.90 -27.34 -14.76
C MET A 72 -26.58 -28.12 -14.65
N SER A 73 -26.57 -29.38 -15.08
CA SER A 73 -25.37 -30.23 -15.06
C SER A 73 -24.29 -29.69 -15.99
N ALA A 74 -24.67 -29.19 -17.18
CA ALA A 74 -23.75 -28.53 -18.10
C ALA A 74 -23.18 -27.23 -17.48
N ALA A 75 -24.00 -26.40 -16.84
CA ALA A 75 -23.52 -25.20 -16.16
C ALA A 75 -22.53 -25.54 -15.02
N ARG A 76 -22.79 -26.58 -14.23
CA ARG A 76 -21.89 -27.07 -13.17
C ARG A 76 -20.60 -27.67 -13.71
N ALA A 77 -20.66 -28.39 -14.83
CA ALA A 77 -19.46 -28.88 -15.51
C ALA A 77 -18.63 -27.70 -16.05
N GLY A 78 -19.29 -26.71 -16.65
CA GLY A 78 -18.65 -25.52 -17.18
C GLY A 78 -17.96 -24.67 -16.13
N ILE A 79 -18.58 -24.44 -14.96
CA ILE A 79 -17.95 -23.64 -13.91
C ILE A 79 -16.74 -24.36 -13.29
N ASN A 80 -16.79 -25.68 -13.14
CA ASN A 80 -15.62 -26.47 -12.69
C ASN A 80 -14.48 -26.41 -13.72
N ASP A 81 -14.80 -26.53 -15.01
CA ASP A 81 -13.82 -26.36 -16.09
C ASP A 81 -13.22 -24.96 -16.10
N ALA A 82 -14.04 -23.91 -15.91
CA ALA A 82 -13.57 -22.53 -15.83
C ALA A 82 -12.62 -22.30 -14.65
N LEU A 83 -12.98 -22.78 -13.45
CA LEU A 83 -12.13 -22.64 -12.26
C LEU A 83 -10.82 -23.41 -12.40
N ASN A 84 -10.84 -24.61 -12.99
CA ASN A 84 -9.61 -25.35 -13.27
C ASN A 84 -8.74 -24.61 -14.29
N ARG A 85 -9.37 -24.06 -15.34
CA ARG A 85 -8.66 -23.31 -16.38
C ARG A 85 -8.03 -22.03 -15.83
N MET A 86 -8.71 -21.28 -14.96
CA MET A 86 -8.15 -20.08 -14.33
C MET A 86 -6.88 -20.33 -13.49
N ASN A 87 -6.65 -21.59 -13.08
CA ASN A 87 -5.44 -22.03 -12.41
C ASN A 87 -4.43 -22.69 -13.37
N SER A 88 -4.68 -22.68 -14.68
CA SER A 88 -3.75 -23.22 -15.69
C SER A 88 -3.21 -22.12 -16.61
N LEU A 89 -2.12 -22.44 -17.31
CA LEU A 89 -1.50 -21.57 -18.31
C LEU A 89 -2.37 -21.37 -19.57
N ASP A 90 -3.43 -22.18 -19.74
CA ASP A 90 -4.34 -22.10 -20.90
C ASP A 90 -5.41 -21.01 -20.76
N TRP A 91 -5.46 -20.32 -19.63
CA TRP A 91 -6.39 -19.20 -19.43
C TRP A 91 -5.87 -17.95 -20.13
N ALA A 92 -6.60 -17.50 -21.15
CA ALA A 92 -6.24 -16.30 -21.90
C ALA A 92 -6.61 -14.99 -21.18
N GLY A 93 -7.09 -15.06 -19.93
CA GLY A 93 -7.42 -13.93 -19.08
C GLY A 93 -8.91 -13.57 -19.02
N VAL A 94 -9.21 -12.39 -18.49
CA VAL A 94 -10.57 -11.87 -18.28
C VAL A 94 -11.38 -11.75 -19.59
N ASN A 95 -10.69 -11.63 -20.73
CA ASN A 95 -11.35 -11.57 -22.04
C ASN A 95 -11.58 -12.96 -22.67
N ASP A 96 -11.17 -14.05 -22.00
CA ASP A 96 -11.39 -15.41 -22.50
C ASP A 96 -12.89 -15.77 -22.50
N GLN A 97 -13.34 -16.38 -23.58
CA GLN A 97 -14.71 -16.85 -23.75
C GLN A 97 -14.69 -18.11 -24.58
N TYR A 98 -15.41 -19.13 -24.13
CA TYR A 98 -15.46 -20.39 -24.87
C TYR A 98 -16.78 -21.13 -24.67
N LEU A 99 -17.13 -21.92 -25.67
CA LEU A 99 -18.30 -22.79 -25.72
C LEU A 99 -17.83 -24.23 -25.90
N ARG A 100 -18.36 -25.16 -25.11
CA ARG A 100 -18.07 -26.59 -25.24
C ARG A 100 -19.36 -27.41 -25.18
N GLU A 101 -19.34 -28.52 -25.89
CA GLU A 101 -20.40 -29.53 -25.80
C GLU A 101 -20.20 -30.35 -24.53
N PHE A 102 -21.27 -30.50 -23.75
CA PHE A 102 -21.30 -31.38 -22.57
C PHE A 102 -21.79 -32.77 -22.96
N GLN A 103 -22.89 -32.83 -23.71
CA GLN A 103 -23.51 -34.07 -24.15
C GLN A 103 -24.39 -33.80 -25.37
N SER A 104 -24.39 -34.72 -26.34
CA SER A 104 -25.36 -34.75 -27.43
C SER A 104 -25.99 -36.13 -27.54
N ASP A 105 -27.31 -36.17 -27.70
CA ASP A 105 -28.09 -37.40 -27.92
C ASP A 105 -29.08 -37.21 -29.08
N SER A 106 -30.00 -38.16 -29.26
CA SER A 106 -31.05 -38.08 -30.29
C SER A 106 -32.09 -36.98 -30.04
N ASP A 107 -32.19 -36.51 -28.80
CA ASP A 107 -33.27 -35.63 -28.34
C ASP A 107 -32.81 -34.16 -28.35
N GLY A 108 -31.51 -33.92 -28.16
CA GLY A 108 -30.90 -32.60 -28.25
C GLY A 108 -29.42 -32.56 -27.89
N THR A 109 -28.89 -31.33 -27.83
CA THR A 109 -27.50 -31.05 -27.46
C THR A 109 -27.47 -30.15 -26.25
N SER A 110 -26.67 -30.52 -25.25
CA SER A 110 -26.36 -29.73 -24.07
C SER A 110 -24.95 -29.14 -24.19
N THR A 111 -24.86 -27.83 -24.02
CA THR A 111 -23.61 -27.05 -24.13
C THR A 111 -23.44 -26.16 -22.90
N TYR A 112 -22.22 -25.73 -22.64
CA TYR A 112 -21.96 -24.65 -21.68
C TYR A 112 -21.09 -23.58 -22.30
N SER A 113 -21.40 -22.32 -21.99
CA SER A 113 -20.61 -21.15 -22.37
C SER A 113 -20.05 -20.46 -21.13
N ILE A 114 -18.76 -20.13 -21.18
CA ILE A 114 -18.01 -19.49 -20.10
C ILE A 114 -17.63 -18.08 -20.51
N SER A 115 -17.76 -17.15 -19.57
CA SER A 115 -17.22 -15.79 -19.67
C SER A 115 -16.72 -15.31 -18.32
N PHE A 116 -15.71 -14.44 -18.35
CA PHE A 116 -15.12 -13.82 -17.16
C PHE A 116 -15.39 -12.32 -17.19
N GLN A 117 -15.54 -11.72 -16.01
CA GLN A 117 -15.72 -10.29 -15.85
C GLN A 117 -14.97 -9.81 -14.61
N ALA A 118 -14.11 -8.81 -14.77
CA ALA A 118 -13.51 -8.12 -13.62
C ALA A 118 -14.47 -7.03 -13.12
N PRO A 119 -14.86 -7.03 -11.84
CA PRO A 119 -15.56 -5.90 -11.25
C PRO A 119 -14.61 -4.68 -11.23
N SER A 120 -15.18 -3.50 -11.48
CA SER A 120 -14.44 -2.23 -11.49
C SER A 120 -15.13 -1.17 -10.62
N ASP A 121 -15.95 -1.61 -9.68
CA ASP A 121 -16.78 -0.75 -8.83
C ASP A 121 -16.02 -0.17 -7.63
N SER A 122 -14.99 -0.88 -7.16
CA SER A 122 -14.28 -0.56 -5.92
C SER A 122 -12.83 -1.00 -5.94
N LEU A 123 -11.96 -0.32 -5.18
CA LEU A 123 -10.54 -0.67 -5.09
C LEU A 123 -10.31 -2.05 -4.46
N SER A 124 -11.21 -2.49 -3.57
CA SER A 124 -11.20 -3.84 -2.98
C SER A 124 -11.53 -4.97 -3.97
N SER A 125 -12.15 -4.64 -5.10
CA SER A 125 -12.60 -5.61 -6.12
C SER A 125 -11.59 -5.85 -7.25
N VAL A 126 -10.48 -5.10 -7.29
CA VAL A 126 -9.51 -5.12 -8.41
C VAL A 126 -8.77 -6.46 -8.55
N LEU A 127 -8.83 -7.29 -7.52
CA LEU A 127 -8.29 -8.65 -7.49
C LEU A 127 -9.41 -9.71 -7.51
N GLU A 128 -10.64 -9.33 -7.83
CA GLU A 128 -11.78 -10.22 -7.90
C GLU A 128 -12.19 -10.46 -9.36
N ILE A 129 -12.77 -11.62 -9.65
CA ILE A 129 -13.33 -11.97 -10.95
C ILE A 129 -14.69 -12.64 -10.73
N GLU A 130 -15.66 -12.26 -11.55
CA GLU A 130 -16.91 -12.97 -11.72
C GLU A 130 -16.79 -13.93 -12.89
N VAL A 131 -17.05 -15.20 -12.63
CA VAL A 131 -17.05 -16.29 -13.61
C VAL A 131 -18.50 -16.65 -13.87
N HIS A 132 -18.94 -16.52 -15.12
CA HIS A 132 -20.29 -16.90 -15.52
C HIS A 132 -20.25 -18.16 -16.37
N SER A 133 -21.02 -19.16 -15.96
CA SER A 133 -21.26 -20.40 -16.70
C SER A 133 -22.73 -20.50 -17.06
N LEU A 134 -23.03 -20.44 -18.36
CA LEU A 134 -24.38 -20.60 -18.89
C LEU A 134 -24.49 -21.96 -19.57
N GLY A 135 -25.21 -22.88 -18.95
CA GLY A 135 -25.59 -24.17 -19.51
C GLY A 135 -26.87 -24.06 -20.33
N VAL A 136 -26.86 -24.60 -21.54
CA VAL A 136 -28.00 -24.56 -22.47
C VAL A 136 -28.23 -25.93 -23.08
N TRP A 137 -29.46 -26.45 -22.94
CA TRP A 137 -29.95 -27.58 -23.72
C TRP A 137 -30.82 -27.07 -24.87
N ILE A 138 -30.61 -27.60 -26.07
CA ILE A 138 -31.36 -27.26 -27.30
C ILE A 138 -31.88 -28.56 -27.92
N SER A 139 -33.16 -28.61 -28.27
CA SER A 139 -33.77 -29.78 -28.92
C SER A 139 -33.26 -29.98 -30.36
N ALA A 140 -33.03 -31.24 -30.74
CA ALA A 140 -32.64 -31.61 -32.10
C ALA A 140 -33.74 -31.38 -33.15
N GLU A 141 -35.02 -31.40 -32.73
CA GLU A 141 -36.17 -31.23 -33.62
C GLU A 141 -36.60 -29.75 -33.77
N ASN A 142 -36.36 -28.94 -32.74
CA ASN A 142 -36.76 -27.53 -32.72
C ASN A 142 -35.84 -26.68 -31.85
N ASN A 143 -35.00 -25.88 -32.49
CA ASN A 143 -34.03 -25.01 -31.81
C ASN A 143 -34.66 -23.94 -30.90
N ASN A 144 -35.97 -23.69 -30.99
CA ASN A 144 -36.68 -22.77 -30.08
C ASN A 144 -37.05 -23.43 -28.75
N LEU A 145 -37.02 -24.76 -28.64
CA LEU A 145 -37.17 -25.48 -27.37
C LEU A 145 -35.81 -25.54 -26.69
N ARG A 146 -35.55 -24.57 -25.80
CA ARG A 146 -34.31 -24.50 -25.01
C ARG A 146 -34.59 -24.42 -23.51
N SER A 147 -33.67 -24.98 -22.73
CA SER A 147 -33.59 -24.77 -21.28
C SER A 147 -32.24 -24.16 -20.96
N GLU A 148 -32.23 -23.18 -20.06
CA GLU A 148 -31.04 -22.43 -19.68
C GLU A 148 -30.83 -22.54 -18.16
N TYR A 149 -29.58 -22.48 -17.73
CA TYR A 149 -29.22 -22.42 -16.33
C TYR A 149 -27.90 -21.65 -16.18
N GLN A 150 -27.86 -20.63 -15.33
CA GLN A 150 -26.68 -19.80 -15.15
C GLN A 150 -26.11 -19.98 -13.74
N ILE A 151 -24.81 -20.22 -13.67
CA ILE A 151 -24.02 -20.18 -12.44
C ILE A 151 -23.09 -18.99 -12.51
N THR A 152 -23.04 -18.20 -11.44
CA THR A 152 -22.06 -17.13 -11.25
C THR A 152 -21.24 -17.43 -10.01
N ALA A 153 -19.92 -17.54 -10.18
CA ALA A 153 -18.98 -17.69 -9.09
C ALA A 153 -18.12 -16.43 -8.99
N LYS A 154 -17.99 -15.88 -7.78
CA LYS A 154 -17.08 -14.76 -7.51
C LYS A 154 -15.82 -15.30 -6.87
N VAL A 155 -14.67 -15.04 -7.46
CA VAL A 155 -13.36 -15.51 -7.00
C VAL A 155 -12.44 -14.34 -6.70
N ARG A 156 -11.51 -14.51 -5.75
CA ARG A 156 -10.46 -13.55 -5.40
C ARG A 156 -9.08 -14.13 -5.69
N LEU A 157 -8.21 -13.31 -6.27
CA LEU A 157 -6.80 -13.60 -6.41
C LEU A 157 -6.15 -13.64 -5.03
N VAL A 158 -5.53 -14.76 -4.71
CA VAL A 158 -4.73 -14.92 -3.50
C VAL A 158 -3.29 -15.18 -3.96
N PRO A 159 -2.46 -14.12 -4.08
CA PRO A 159 -1.08 -14.29 -4.49
C PRO A 159 -0.28 -14.99 -3.42
N ARG A 160 0.75 -15.74 -3.82
CA ARG A 160 1.68 -16.33 -2.86
C ARG A 160 2.79 -15.32 -2.57
N LEU A 161 2.95 -14.96 -1.30
CA LEU A 161 3.87 -13.91 -0.84
C LEU A 161 4.85 -14.49 0.18
N LYS A 162 6.10 -14.02 0.15
CA LYS A 162 7.12 -14.37 1.15
C LYS A 162 6.66 -14.01 2.56
N GLY A 163 6.82 -14.95 3.50
CA GLY A 163 6.46 -14.75 4.91
C GLY A 163 4.98 -15.01 5.24
N ARG A 164 4.12 -15.29 4.25
CA ARG A 164 2.73 -15.70 4.50
C ARG A 164 2.68 -17.09 5.12
N THR A 165 1.68 -17.31 5.99
CA THR A 165 1.37 -18.67 6.46
C THR A 165 0.78 -19.51 5.31
N ILE A 166 1.34 -20.69 5.12
CA ILE A 166 0.90 -21.69 4.13
C ILE A 166 -0.36 -22.39 4.67
N LEU A 167 -1.45 -22.40 3.91
CA LEU A 167 -2.72 -23.06 4.27
C LEU A 167 -2.82 -24.47 3.66
N PRO A 168 -3.65 -25.38 4.21
CA PRO A 168 -3.90 -26.68 3.59
C PRO A 168 -4.34 -26.54 2.12
N GLY A 169 -3.60 -27.17 1.20
CA GLY A 169 -3.79 -27.04 -0.25
C GLY A 169 -2.79 -26.11 -0.95
N ASP A 170 -1.96 -25.37 -0.20
CA ASP A 170 -0.79 -24.68 -0.74
C ASP A 170 0.36 -25.71 -0.88
N SER A 171 0.81 -26.03 -2.10
CA SER A 171 1.92 -26.97 -2.34
C SER A 171 3.26 -26.36 -1.89
N ALA A 172 3.77 -26.82 -0.75
CA ALA A 172 4.69 -26.09 0.13
C ALA A 172 6.20 -26.20 -0.20
N SER A 173 6.62 -26.28 -1.47
CA SER A 173 8.06 -26.46 -1.79
C SER A 173 8.72 -25.40 -2.68
N ALA A 174 8.04 -24.32 -3.07
CA ALA A 174 8.64 -23.24 -3.86
C ALA A 174 8.71 -21.92 -3.09
N THR A 175 9.80 -21.18 -3.28
CA THR A 175 9.95 -19.81 -2.78
C THR A 175 9.09 -18.89 -3.67
N ASP A 176 7.94 -18.49 -3.15
CA ASP A 176 6.94 -17.71 -3.88
C ASP A 176 7.29 -16.20 -3.96
N GLN A 177 8.22 -15.87 -4.84
CA GLN A 177 8.34 -14.57 -5.48
C GLN A 177 8.70 -14.87 -6.95
N ALA A 178 8.04 -14.26 -7.93
CA ALA A 178 8.63 -14.22 -9.27
C ALA A 178 10.06 -13.70 -9.13
N ALA A 179 10.95 -14.06 -10.06
CA ALA A 179 12.11 -13.24 -10.32
C ALA A 179 11.60 -11.88 -10.85
N ASN A 180 11.23 -11.00 -9.91
CA ASN A 180 11.22 -9.56 -10.08
C ASN A 180 12.50 -9.11 -9.36
N PRO A 181 13.69 -9.40 -9.95
CA PRO A 181 14.97 -9.14 -9.30
C PRO A 181 14.91 -7.71 -8.81
N GLY A 182 15.01 -7.54 -7.49
CA GLY A 182 14.83 -6.22 -6.93
C GLY A 182 15.99 -5.37 -7.39
N ASP A 183 15.75 -4.52 -8.38
CA ASP A 183 16.64 -3.39 -8.66
C ASP A 183 16.83 -2.58 -7.35
N PHE A 184 15.83 -2.63 -6.45
CA PHE A 184 15.88 -2.07 -5.09
C PHE A 184 16.40 -3.01 -4.00
N ASP A 185 16.61 -4.31 -4.22
CA ASP A 185 17.02 -5.22 -3.14
C ASP A 185 18.43 -4.91 -2.62
N VAL A 186 19.29 -4.37 -3.48
CA VAL A 186 20.62 -3.84 -3.13
C VAL A 186 20.53 -2.39 -2.62
N ILE A 187 19.52 -1.62 -3.05
CA ILE A 187 19.39 -0.21 -2.66
C ILE A 187 18.75 -0.09 -1.27
N ARG A 188 17.81 -0.98 -0.92
CA ARG A 188 17.07 -0.95 0.35
C ARG A 188 17.96 -1.11 1.58
N GLN A 189 19.19 -1.59 1.46
CA GLN A 189 20.12 -1.63 2.61
C GLN A 189 20.69 -0.25 2.97
N TYR A 190 20.49 0.74 2.09
CA TYR A 190 20.98 2.11 2.26
C TYR A 190 19.81 3.09 2.42
N ALA A 191 20.03 4.14 3.20
CA ALA A 191 19.19 5.32 3.19
C ALA A 191 19.46 6.19 1.95
N LEU A 192 20.72 6.20 1.50
CA LEU A 192 21.18 6.98 0.36
C LEU A 192 22.23 6.19 -0.42
N PHE A 193 22.07 6.13 -1.74
CA PHE A 193 22.97 5.51 -2.69
C PHE A 193 23.28 6.48 -3.84
N ALA A 194 24.56 6.86 -3.98
CA ALA A 194 25.05 7.75 -5.03
C ALA A 194 25.88 6.96 -6.06
N GLU A 195 25.34 6.73 -7.26
CA GLU A 195 25.94 5.83 -8.26
C GLU A 195 27.21 6.39 -8.92
N GLU A 196 27.25 7.71 -9.17
CA GLU A 196 28.28 8.36 -9.99
C GLU A 196 28.77 9.69 -9.37
N GLY A 197 29.56 10.44 -10.14
CA GLY A 197 29.94 11.82 -9.85
C GLY A 197 31.18 12.00 -8.99
N ARG A 198 31.95 13.06 -9.30
CA ARG A 198 33.14 13.44 -8.52
C ARG A 198 32.83 13.83 -7.09
N ASN A 199 31.73 14.53 -6.89
CA ASN A 199 31.20 14.88 -5.58
C ASN A 199 29.88 14.11 -5.41
N SER A 200 29.96 12.84 -5.06
CA SER A 200 28.78 11.97 -4.95
C SER A 200 27.76 12.50 -3.94
N LEU A 201 28.23 13.11 -2.85
CA LEU A 201 27.37 13.71 -1.84
C LEU A 201 27.98 15.01 -1.29
N ILE A 202 27.26 16.11 -1.40
CA ILE A 202 27.55 17.38 -0.73
C ILE A 202 26.57 17.54 0.44
N LEU A 203 27.10 17.62 1.66
CA LEU A 203 26.35 17.89 2.88
C LEU A 203 26.79 19.23 3.47
N ASP A 204 25.83 20.06 3.81
CA ASP A 204 26.02 21.30 4.54
C ASP A 204 25.42 21.20 5.97
N PRO A 205 25.78 22.12 6.88
CA PRO A 205 25.17 22.13 8.21
C PRO A 205 23.64 22.16 8.13
N CYS A 206 22.98 21.40 9.01
CA CYS A 206 21.52 21.15 9.01
C CYS A 206 21.03 20.14 7.95
N ASP A 207 21.92 19.41 7.29
CA ASP A 207 21.55 18.19 6.58
C ASP A 207 21.72 16.97 7.48
N ARG A 208 20.79 16.01 7.41
CA ARG A 208 20.86 14.78 8.18
C ARG A 208 20.43 13.55 7.38
N ILE A 209 21.19 12.46 7.53
CA ILE A 209 20.90 11.16 6.95
C ILE A 209 20.90 10.10 8.07
N ASP A 210 19.80 9.36 8.21
CA ASP A 210 19.68 8.24 9.14
C ASP A 210 19.61 6.91 8.38
N GLY A 211 20.63 6.06 8.58
CA GLY A 211 20.80 4.77 7.90
C GLY A 211 22.15 4.69 7.18
N ASN A 212 22.44 3.55 6.56
CA ASN A 212 23.71 3.34 5.85
C ASN A 212 23.75 4.11 4.53
N LEU A 213 24.94 4.52 4.10
CA LEU A 213 25.18 5.21 2.83
C LEU A 213 26.09 4.36 1.94
N TRP A 214 25.88 4.45 0.62
CA TRP A 214 26.84 3.99 -0.38
C TRP A 214 27.22 5.13 -1.31
N LEU A 215 28.53 5.37 -1.49
CA LEU A 215 29.07 6.46 -2.30
C LEU A 215 30.11 5.95 -3.30
N ASN A 216 30.01 6.38 -4.56
CA ASN A 216 30.97 6.00 -5.61
C ASN A 216 32.34 6.70 -5.46
N GLU A 217 32.34 8.03 -5.29
CA GLU A 217 33.56 8.82 -5.17
C GLU A 217 33.60 9.60 -3.84
N ASP A 218 33.62 10.93 -3.88
CA ASP A 218 33.90 11.76 -2.70
C ASP A 218 32.63 12.24 -1.97
N LEU A 219 32.80 12.40 -0.65
CA LEU A 219 31.91 13.12 0.24
C LEU A 219 32.47 14.53 0.44
N VAL A 220 31.68 15.56 0.17
CA VAL A 220 32.00 16.96 0.48
C VAL A 220 31.22 17.36 1.72
N LEU A 221 31.93 17.53 2.85
CA LEU A 221 31.29 17.79 4.14
C LEU A 221 31.58 19.23 4.59
N TYR A 222 30.54 20.06 4.68
CA TYR A 222 30.58 21.42 5.20
C TYR A 222 31.70 22.28 4.59
N GLU A 223 31.88 22.17 3.28
CA GLU A 223 32.81 23.02 2.53
C GLU A 223 32.18 24.35 2.09
N ASP A 224 30.84 24.44 2.04
CA ASP A 224 30.13 25.67 1.72
C ASP A 224 29.62 26.40 2.97
N PRO A 225 30.33 26.43 4.10
CA PRO A 225 30.50 27.72 4.78
C PRO A 225 31.86 28.35 4.44
N ASN A 226 31.93 29.68 4.26
CA ASN A 226 33.19 30.37 3.96
C ASN A 226 34.13 30.51 5.18
N TRP A 227 34.22 29.48 6.01
CA TRP A 227 35.14 29.36 7.13
C TRP A 227 36.50 28.80 6.68
N ASN A 228 37.55 28.98 7.48
CA ASN A 228 38.83 28.34 7.20
C ASN A 228 38.88 26.92 7.79
N SER A 229 39.90 26.16 7.39
CA SER A 229 40.10 24.78 7.87
C SER A 229 40.18 24.66 9.38
N SER A 230 40.71 25.67 10.08
CA SER A 230 40.82 25.67 11.55
C SER A 230 39.47 25.81 12.25
N VAL A 231 38.57 26.65 11.73
CA VAL A 231 37.21 26.78 12.27
C VAL A 231 36.41 25.52 11.98
N ARG A 232 36.49 25.02 10.73
CA ARG A 232 35.82 23.78 10.30
C ARG A 232 36.24 22.57 11.13
N SER A 233 37.54 22.34 11.31
CA SER A 233 38.02 21.19 12.09
C SER A 233 37.59 21.26 13.56
N THR A 234 37.65 22.45 14.17
CA THR A 234 37.15 22.66 15.54
C THR A 234 35.66 22.34 15.63
N PHE A 235 34.87 22.74 14.63
CA PHE A 235 33.45 22.47 14.59
C PHE A 235 33.14 20.97 14.44
N LEU A 236 33.79 20.28 13.50
CA LEU A 236 33.57 18.84 13.28
C LEU A 236 33.97 18.00 14.49
N GLN A 237 35.15 18.28 15.05
CA GLN A 237 35.64 17.57 16.24
C GLN A 237 34.70 17.76 17.45
N ASP A 238 34.21 18.99 17.64
CA ASP A 238 33.23 19.28 18.68
C ASP A 238 31.92 18.50 18.46
N LEU A 239 31.45 18.45 17.21
CA LEU A 239 30.22 17.75 16.87
C LEU A 239 30.30 16.26 17.21
N GLY A 240 31.40 15.60 16.83
CA GLY A 240 31.64 14.20 17.20
C GLY A 240 31.80 14.01 18.70
N ASN A 241 32.44 14.94 19.41
CA ASN A 241 32.59 14.88 20.87
C ASN A 241 31.26 15.03 21.62
N ARG A 242 30.41 15.93 21.15
CA ARG A 242 29.12 16.23 21.77
C ARG A 242 28.07 15.17 21.47
N LEU A 243 28.00 14.69 20.23
CA LEU A 243 26.87 13.88 19.75
C LEU A 243 27.17 12.38 19.67
N VAL A 244 28.37 11.95 20.04
CA VAL A 244 28.73 10.52 20.04
C VAL A 244 29.25 10.13 21.41
N THR A 245 28.57 9.15 21.99
CA THR A 245 28.87 8.60 23.32
C THR A 245 29.36 7.17 23.20
N PHE A 246 30.35 6.79 24.00
CA PHE A 246 30.86 5.43 24.06
C PHE A 246 30.44 4.77 25.39
N PRO A 247 30.12 3.47 25.38
CA PRO A 247 29.97 2.70 26.60
C PRO A 247 31.25 2.73 27.44
N ASP A 248 31.10 2.65 28.76
CA ASP A 248 32.23 2.65 29.69
C ASP A 248 33.28 1.60 29.30
N GLY A 249 34.53 2.05 29.09
CA GLY A 249 35.65 1.19 28.73
C GLY A 249 35.78 0.85 27.23
N SER A 250 34.85 1.30 26.38
CA SER A 250 34.98 1.20 24.91
C SER A 250 35.44 2.53 24.30
N SER A 251 36.21 2.40 23.22
CA SER A 251 36.52 3.48 22.27
C SER A 251 36.23 3.06 20.83
N SER A 252 35.57 1.91 20.67
CA SER A 252 35.22 1.38 19.35
C SER A 252 34.01 2.12 18.79
N LEU A 253 34.11 2.60 17.56
CA LEU A 253 32.99 3.22 16.85
C LEU A 253 31.81 2.25 16.66
N SER A 254 32.08 0.93 16.61
CA SER A 254 31.02 -0.09 16.53
C SER A 254 30.09 -0.11 17.74
N ASP A 255 30.58 0.37 18.89
CA ASP A 255 29.85 0.33 20.16
C ASP A 255 29.27 1.71 20.51
N ALA A 256 29.58 2.72 19.69
CA ALA A 256 29.19 4.09 19.93
C ALA A 256 27.68 4.31 19.71
N SER A 257 27.10 5.18 20.53
CA SER A 257 25.73 5.64 20.38
C SER A 257 25.73 7.09 19.91
N LEU A 258 25.14 7.33 18.75
CA LEU A 258 24.96 8.66 18.19
C LEU A 258 23.67 9.30 18.72
N GLN A 259 23.72 10.61 18.91
CA GLN A 259 22.60 11.44 19.36
C GLN A 259 22.12 12.35 18.23
N TYR A 260 20.81 12.62 18.22
CA TYR A 260 20.24 13.66 17.38
C TYR A 260 20.76 15.06 17.79
N PRO A 261 21.16 15.96 16.87
CA PRO A 261 21.04 15.92 15.41
C PRO A 261 22.36 15.64 14.66
N HIS A 262 23.13 14.60 15.00
CA HIS A 262 24.34 14.23 14.24
C HIS A 262 24.04 14.11 12.72
N PRO A 263 24.93 14.58 11.81
CA PRO A 263 24.63 14.67 10.38
C PRO A 263 24.44 13.31 9.70
N ILE A 264 25.13 12.28 10.17
CA ILE A 264 25.01 10.92 9.62
C ILE A 264 24.83 9.95 10.78
N ALA A 265 23.70 9.24 10.82
CA ALA A 265 23.41 8.19 11.80
C ALA A 265 23.41 6.81 11.13
N GLY A 266 24.58 6.38 10.67
CA GLY A 266 24.82 5.07 10.03
C GLY A 266 26.25 4.96 9.51
N ASN A 267 26.54 3.87 8.80
CA ASN A 267 27.87 3.62 8.23
C ASN A 267 27.94 4.12 6.77
N ILE A 268 29.12 4.53 6.33
CA ILE A 268 29.37 4.89 4.93
C ILE A 268 30.21 3.80 4.26
N THR A 269 29.73 3.27 3.14
CA THR A 269 30.50 2.38 2.28
C THR A 269 30.92 3.13 1.02
N PHE A 270 32.22 3.21 0.77
CA PHE A 270 32.76 3.81 -0.44
C PHE A 270 33.16 2.76 -1.47
N TYR A 271 32.99 3.05 -2.76
CA TYR A 271 33.60 2.25 -3.81
C TYR A 271 35.12 2.48 -3.88
N ASN A 272 35.53 3.75 -3.90
CA ASN A 272 36.93 4.15 -3.86
C ASN A 272 37.36 4.54 -2.44
N THR A 273 38.63 4.34 -2.09
CA THR A 273 39.12 4.82 -0.78
C THR A 273 39.04 6.36 -0.73
N PRO A 274 38.37 6.95 0.28
CA PRO A 274 38.23 8.39 0.38
C PRO A 274 39.59 9.07 0.64
N SER A 275 39.72 10.35 0.28
CA SER A 275 40.94 11.12 0.52
C SER A 275 41.29 11.26 2.02
N SER A 276 42.55 11.56 2.34
CA SER A 276 43.00 11.68 3.74
C SER A 276 42.30 12.80 4.53
N SER A 277 41.87 13.87 3.85
CA SER A 277 41.07 14.93 4.48
C SER A 277 39.70 14.42 4.88
N ILE A 278 39.01 13.69 3.99
CA ILE A 278 37.70 13.10 4.30
C ILE A 278 37.82 12.03 5.39
N GLN A 279 38.87 11.22 5.38
CA GLN A 279 39.11 10.26 6.47
C GLN A 279 39.27 10.96 7.83
N GLN A 280 39.94 12.12 7.87
CA GLN A 280 40.07 12.92 9.09
C GLN A 280 38.72 13.50 9.51
N ASP A 281 37.93 14.02 8.57
CA ASP A 281 36.61 14.59 8.86
C ASP A 281 35.65 13.53 9.42
N LEU A 282 35.65 12.33 8.83
CA LEU A 282 34.89 11.18 9.34
C LEU A 282 35.38 10.74 10.72
N THR A 283 36.68 10.83 10.99
CA THR A 283 37.25 10.55 12.31
C THR A 283 36.81 11.58 13.35
N ASP A 284 36.84 12.87 13.00
CA ASP A 284 36.42 13.97 13.86
C ASP A 284 34.93 13.87 14.21
N LEU A 285 34.10 13.47 13.23
CA LEU A 285 32.69 13.16 13.43
C LEU A 285 32.42 11.78 14.05
N LYS A 286 33.44 10.94 14.21
CA LYS A 286 33.31 9.56 14.71
C LYS A 286 32.31 8.72 13.88
N ILE A 287 32.36 8.86 12.56
CA ILE A 287 31.59 8.08 11.60
C ILE A 287 32.41 6.87 11.15
N ASN A 288 31.79 5.69 11.22
CA ASN A 288 32.40 4.47 10.71
C ASN A 288 32.25 4.38 9.19
N TRP A 289 33.31 3.96 8.51
CA TRP A 289 33.33 3.82 7.06
C TRP A 289 34.11 2.58 6.61
N THR A 290 33.75 2.08 5.44
CA THR A 290 34.38 0.91 4.79
C THR A 290 34.50 1.12 3.29
N THR A 291 35.24 0.24 2.61
CA THR A 291 35.30 0.18 1.15
C THR A 291 34.75 -1.13 0.63
N THR A 292 34.13 -1.13 -0.55
CA THR A 292 33.68 -2.34 -1.24
C THR A 292 34.07 -2.31 -2.72
N ALA A 293 34.19 -3.49 -3.33
CA ALA A 293 34.32 -3.63 -4.79
C ALA A 293 32.97 -3.78 -5.50
N ASP A 294 31.88 -3.94 -4.74
CA ASP A 294 30.54 -4.09 -5.28
C ASP A 294 29.92 -2.71 -5.57
N ARG A 295 29.57 -2.48 -6.84
CA ARG A 295 28.92 -1.25 -7.30
C ARG A 295 27.43 -1.51 -7.53
N PRO A 296 26.51 -0.98 -6.68
CA PRO A 296 25.10 -0.95 -7.00
C PRO A 296 24.86 -0.04 -8.21
N THR A 297 23.74 -0.25 -8.89
CA THR A 297 23.32 0.57 -10.02
C THR A 297 21.89 1.05 -9.81
N ILE A 298 21.58 2.26 -10.22
CA ILE A 298 20.20 2.77 -10.23
C ILE A 298 19.37 1.89 -11.18
N PRO A 299 18.10 1.57 -10.85
CA PRO A 299 17.22 0.85 -11.76
C PRO A 299 17.12 1.54 -13.13
N SER A 300 16.94 0.78 -14.20
CA SER A 300 16.88 1.32 -15.57
C SER A 300 15.75 2.35 -15.75
N PRO A 301 15.96 3.50 -16.42
CA PRO A 301 14.96 4.55 -16.64
C PRO A 301 13.88 4.19 -17.67
N ASP A 302 13.50 2.92 -17.81
CA ASP A 302 12.43 2.52 -18.73
C ASP A 302 11.05 2.96 -18.22
N TYR A 303 10.74 4.22 -18.46
CA TYR A 303 9.47 4.85 -18.11
C TYR A 303 8.25 4.22 -18.79
N THR A 304 8.41 3.38 -19.81
CA THR A 304 7.28 2.73 -20.48
C THR A 304 6.56 1.76 -19.55
N LYS A 305 7.28 1.20 -18.58
CA LYS A 305 6.76 0.31 -17.53
C LYS A 305 5.73 0.95 -16.60
N PHE A 306 5.70 2.28 -16.53
CA PHE A 306 4.74 3.04 -15.72
C PHE A 306 3.52 3.52 -16.51
N SER A 307 3.45 3.29 -17.82
CA SER A 307 2.34 3.80 -18.64
C SER A 307 1.10 2.90 -18.59
N THR A 308 1.31 1.60 -18.67
CA THR A 308 0.27 0.56 -18.68
C THR A 308 0.72 -0.60 -17.80
N TYR A 309 -0.19 -1.21 -17.05
CA TYR A 309 0.18 -2.33 -16.20
C TYR A 309 -0.98 -3.29 -15.93
N GLN A 310 -0.63 -4.48 -15.44
CA GLN A 310 -1.57 -5.48 -14.93
C GLN A 310 -1.15 -5.89 -13.52
N LEU A 311 -2.12 -6.29 -12.70
CA LEU A 311 -1.87 -6.81 -11.35
C LEU A 311 -1.60 -8.32 -11.34
N TYR A 312 -2.09 -9.03 -12.36
CA TYR A 312 -1.90 -10.47 -12.52
C TYR A 312 -2.04 -10.83 -14.00
N ALA A 313 -1.41 -11.93 -14.41
CA ALA A 313 -1.41 -12.41 -15.78
C ALA A 313 -2.85 -12.69 -16.26
N GLY A 314 -3.22 -12.14 -17.42
CA GLY A 314 -4.58 -12.24 -17.95
C GLY A 314 -5.60 -11.30 -17.29
N GLY A 315 -5.20 -10.48 -16.32
CA GLY A 315 -6.07 -9.49 -15.68
C GLY A 315 -6.41 -8.28 -16.56
N PRO A 316 -7.25 -7.36 -16.07
CA PRO A 316 -7.51 -6.10 -16.74
C PRO A 316 -6.24 -5.29 -16.90
N GLU A 317 -6.08 -4.64 -18.05
CA GLU A 317 -5.03 -3.65 -18.26
C GLU A 317 -5.46 -2.31 -17.65
N TYR A 318 -4.60 -1.77 -16.79
CA TYR A 318 -4.77 -0.46 -16.18
C TYR A 318 -3.85 0.56 -16.85
N GLN A 319 -4.31 1.80 -16.85
CA GLN A 319 -3.60 2.92 -17.47
C GLN A 319 -3.20 3.90 -16.37
N ALA A 320 -1.95 4.37 -16.40
CA ALA A 320 -1.52 5.42 -15.50
C ALA A 320 -2.24 6.74 -15.78
N VAL A 321 -2.48 7.52 -14.73
CA VAL A 321 -3.17 8.80 -14.85
C VAL A 321 -2.17 9.86 -15.26
N SER A 322 -2.39 10.48 -16.42
CA SER A 322 -1.57 11.62 -16.87
C SER A 322 -1.85 12.86 -16.02
N VAL A 323 -0.79 13.49 -15.49
CA VAL A 323 -0.90 14.70 -14.68
C VAL A 323 -0.40 15.96 -15.40
N SER A 324 -0.87 17.12 -14.93
CA SER A 324 -0.50 18.45 -15.45
C SER A 324 0.97 18.78 -15.13
N SER A 325 1.48 19.89 -15.67
CA SER A 325 2.85 20.38 -15.36
C SER A 325 2.98 20.99 -13.97
N SER A 326 1.85 21.16 -13.27
CA SER A 326 1.75 21.97 -12.08
C SER A 326 0.65 21.42 -11.18
N LEU A 327 1.05 20.84 -10.06
CA LEU A 327 0.13 20.34 -9.04
C LEU A 327 0.04 21.39 -7.93
N TYR A 328 -1.17 21.80 -7.58
CA TYR A 328 -1.42 22.79 -6.53
C TYR A 328 -2.75 22.52 -5.83
N SER A 329 -2.74 22.33 -4.51
CA SER A 329 -3.94 22.01 -3.72
C SER A 329 -4.71 20.80 -4.26
N GLU A 330 -3.98 19.76 -4.67
CA GLU A 330 -4.53 18.54 -5.25
C GLU A 330 -4.28 17.33 -4.35
N THR A 331 -5.28 16.45 -4.26
CA THR A 331 -5.16 15.14 -3.60
C THR A 331 -5.34 14.04 -4.63
N LEU A 332 -4.27 13.32 -4.92
CA LEU A 332 -4.23 12.22 -5.88
C LEU A 332 -4.18 10.89 -5.12
N LYS A 333 -5.15 10.00 -5.38
CA LYS A 333 -5.28 8.70 -4.70
C LYS A 333 -5.54 7.57 -5.70
N PRO A 334 -5.27 6.32 -5.34
CA PRO A 334 -5.61 5.17 -6.17
C PRO A 334 -7.13 5.08 -6.39
N THR A 335 -7.52 4.55 -7.55
CA THR A 335 -8.92 4.39 -7.97
C THR A 335 -9.13 3.00 -8.56
N PRO A 336 -10.37 2.50 -8.72
CA PRO A 336 -10.59 1.20 -9.37
C PRO A 336 -10.01 1.10 -10.79
N THR A 337 -9.86 2.22 -11.50
CA THR A 337 -9.26 2.30 -12.84
C THR A 337 -7.76 2.56 -12.85
N ASN A 338 -7.18 2.95 -11.70
CA ASN A 338 -5.74 3.08 -11.46
C ASN A 338 -5.40 2.56 -10.06
N PRO A 339 -5.44 1.23 -9.82
CA PRO A 339 -5.37 0.67 -8.48
C PRO A 339 -4.06 0.90 -7.71
N LEU A 340 -2.96 1.15 -8.42
CA LEU A 340 -1.65 1.39 -7.80
C LEU A 340 -1.37 2.88 -7.59
N GLY A 341 -2.25 3.75 -8.09
CA GLY A 341 -2.05 5.20 -8.00
C GLY A 341 -0.81 5.67 -8.76
N ILE A 342 -0.62 5.22 -10.01
CA ILE A 342 0.50 5.70 -10.84
C ILE A 342 0.08 7.02 -11.50
N PHE A 343 0.80 8.09 -11.20
CA PHE A 343 0.61 9.43 -11.72
C PHE A 343 1.79 9.81 -12.59
N TYR A 344 1.55 9.96 -13.89
CA TYR A 344 2.60 9.98 -14.89
C TYR A 344 2.65 11.31 -15.65
N ARG A 345 3.86 11.81 -15.90
CA ARG A 345 4.09 12.91 -16.83
C ARG A 345 5.25 12.66 -17.77
N ASN A 346 4.99 12.88 -19.05
CA ASN A 346 6.03 12.99 -20.08
C ASN A 346 6.62 14.41 -20.08
N GLY A 347 7.58 14.66 -19.18
CA GLY A 347 8.24 15.95 -18.98
C GLY A 347 8.25 16.37 -17.50
N SER A 348 8.69 17.59 -17.22
CA SER A 348 8.87 18.05 -15.84
C SER A 348 7.56 18.43 -15.14
N ILE A 349 7.51 18.23 -13.81
CA ILE A 349 6.39 18.58 -12.91
C ILE A 349 6.86 19.63 -11.90
N ASN A 350 6.03 20.63 -11.65
CA ASN A 350 6.17 21.50 -10.48
C ASN A 350 5.09 21.12 -9.45
N VAL A 351 5.52 20.84 -8.22
CA VAL A 351 4.65 20.54 -7.09
C VAL A 351 4.67 21.73 -6.13
N PHE A 352 3.52 22.37 -5.97
CA PHE A 352 3.33 23.55 -5.14
C PHE A 352 2.56 23.20 -3.87
N ASP A 353 1.96 24.20 -3.21
CA ASP A 353 1.36 24.05 -1.89
C ASP A 353 0.22 23.02 -1.83
N ASN A 354 0.11 22.35 -0.68
CA ASN A 354 -1.01 21.49 -0.28
C ASN A 354 -1.30 20.33 -1.24
N VAL A 355 -0.24 19.72 -1.79
CA VAL A 355 -0.37 18.54 -2.66
C VAL A 355 -0.19 17.27 -1.84
N VAL A 356 -1.15 16.34 -1.94
CA VAL A 356 -1.10 15.02 -1.31
C VAL A 356 -1.20 13.95 -2.39
N ILE A 357 -0.23 13.06 -2.48
CA ILE A 357 -0.19 11.98 -3.48
C ILE A 357 -0.03 10.66 -2.73
N GLN A 358 -0.97 9.75 -2.93
CA GLN A 358 -0.92 8.36 -2.47
C GLN A 358 -0.71 7.46 -3.69
N GLY A 359 0.50 6.93 -3.85
CA GLY A 359 0.93 6.15 -5.00
C GLY A 359 2.31 6.55 -5.49
N THR A 360 2.52 6.46 -6.80
CA THR A 360 3.81 6.69 -7.47
C THR A 360 3.71 7.90 -8.39
N LEU A 361 4.56 8.91 -8.16
CA LEU A 361 4.72 10.05 -9.05
C LEU A 361 5.89 9.83 -10.00
N VAL A 362 5.63 9.84 -11.30
CA VAL A 362 6.63 9.62 -12.36
C VAL A 362 6.73 10.84 -13.26
N ALA A 363 7.95 11.36 -13.44
CA ALA A 363 8.24 12.42 -14.40
C ALA A 363 9.47 12.07 -15.23
N LYS A 364 9.33 12.02 -16.56
CA LYS A 364 10.42 11.71 -17.51
C LYS A 364 11.59 12.72 -17.59
N ASN A 365 11.64 13.69 -16.69
CA ASN A 365 12.67 14.72 -16.70
C ASN A 365 12.85 15.16 -15.25
N LYS A 366 12.13 16.19 -14.79
CA LYS A 366 12.40 16.79 -13.50
C LYS A 366 11.17 16.99 -12.63
N ILE A 367 11.30 16.72 -11.32
CA ILE A 367 10.29 17.07 -10.33
C ILE A 367 10.83 18.22 -9.47
N PHE A 368 10.12 19.35 -9.48
CA PHE A 368 10.44 20.52 -8.67
C PHE A 368 9.45 20.68 -7.53
N PHE A 369 9.92 20.65 -6.29
CA PHE A 369 9.13 20.95 -5.10
C PHE A 369 9.31 22.42 -4.72
N ARG A 370 8.23 23.21 -4.76
CA ARG A 370 8.25 24.69 -4.63
C ARG A 370 7.26 25.25 -3.60
N GLY A 371 6.70 24.39 -2.77
CA GLY A 371 5.57 24.75 -1.91
C GLY A 371 5.63 24.08 -0.55
N LYS A 372 4.60 24.30 0.25
CA LYS A 372 4.48 23.78 1.61
C LYS A 372 3.33 22.78 1.74
N GLY A 373 3.39 21.94 2.76
CA GLY A 373 2.39 20.90 2.97
C GLY A 373 2.32 19.89 1.82
N ILE A 374 3.47 19.56 1.21
CA ILE A 374 3.56 18.56 0.14
C ILE A 374 3.85 17.19 0.76
N HIS A 375 3.02 16.20 0.44
CA HIS A 375 3.15 14.83 0.94
C HIS A 375 2.98 13.83 -0.18
N VAL A 376 3.96 12.95 -0.35
CA VAL A 376 3.92 11.88 -1.35
C VAL A 376 4.20 10.57 -0.62
N THR A 377 3.31 9.60 -0.70
CA THR A 377 3.45 8.31 0.00
C THR A 377 3.20 7.14 -0.93
N ALA A 378 4.02 6.08 -0.84
CA ALA A 378 3.78 4.86 -1.61
C ALA A 378 2.45 4.20 -1.21
N PHE A 379 1.68 3.71 -2.18
CA PHE A 379 0.45 2.98 -1.89
C PHE A 379 0.74 1.69 -1.11
N ASN A 380 0.04 1.49 0.01
CA ASN A 380 0.29 0.38 0.94
C ASN A 380 -0.81 -0.69 0.96
N TRP A 381 -1.73 -0.67 -0.01
CA TRP A 381 -2.89 -1.57 -0.06
C TRP A 381 -3.84 -1.51 1.15
N LYS A 382 -3.87 -0.40 1.89
CA LYS A 382 -4.86 -0.12 2.93
C LYS A 382 -5.87 0.93 2.47
N GLY A 383 -7.10 0.81 2.95
CA GLY A 383 -8.23 1.64 2.59
C GLY A 383 -8.35 2.91 3.43
N ALA A 384 -9.49 3.60 3.27
CA ALA A 384 -9.77 4.88 3.94
C ALA A 384 -9.89 4.80 5.47
N THR A 385 -9.91 3.61 6.06
CA THR A 385 -9.93 3.42 7.52
C THR A 385 -8.60 2.91 8.07
N GLY A 386 -7.58 2.74 7.20
CA GLY A 386 -6.36 2.01 7.52
C GLY A 386 -6.52 0.49 7.45
N GLU A 387 -7.73 0.00 7.18
CA GLU A 387 -7.97 -1.44 7.06
C GLU A 387 -7.37 -2.00 5.75
N PRO A 388 -6.78 -3.21 5.78
CA PRO A 388 -6.24 -3.85 4.58
C PRO A 388 -7.30 -4.04 3.49
N LEU A 389 -7.01 -3.61 2.26
CA LEU A 389 -7.83 -3.90 1.07
C LEU A 389 -7.58 -5.32 0.54
N VAL A 390 -6.42 -5.86 0.89
CA VAL A 390 -5.94 -7.19 0.52
C VAL A 390 -5.44 -7.92 1.77
N PRO A 391 -5.50 -9.26 1.81
CA PRO A 391 -4.86 -10.03 2.87
C PRO A 391 -3.35 -9.75 2.93
N ASP A 392 -2.82 -9.68 4.15
CA ASP A 392 -1.38 -9.49 4.42
C ASP A 392 -0.78 -8.25 3.72
N ALA A 393 -1.54 -7.15 3.61
CA ALA A 393 -1.17 -5.93 2.87
C ALA A 393 0.26 -5.42 3.14
N ASP A 394 0.79 -5.57 4.36
CA ASP A 394 2.15 -5.13 4.69
C ASP A 394 3.25 -5.95 3.98
N LEU A 395 2.96 -7.18 3.56
CA LEU A 395 3.87 -8.05 2.81
C LEU A 395 3.86 -7.77 1.30
N TRP A 396 2.92 -6.95 0.81
CA TRP A 396 2.84 -6.64 -0.61
C TRP A 396 4.00 -5.73 -1.02
N PRO A 397 4.67 -6.03 -2.14
CA PRO A 397 5.66 -5.12 -2.69
C PRO A 397 4.99 -3.80 -3.10
N ARG A 398 5.72 -2.70 -2.88
CA ARG A 398 5.28 -1.34 -3.25
C ARG A 398 6.05 -0.85 -4.46
N LEU A 399 5.44 0.01 -5.25
CA LEU A 399 6.19 0.80 -6.23
C LEU A 399 6.99 1.90 -5.51
N PRO A 400 8.06 2.44 -6.12
CA PRO A 400 8.69 3.65 -5.62
C PRO A 400 7.67 4.78 -5.53
N THR A 401 7.86 5.66 -4.55
CA THR A 401 6.99 6.82 -4.33
C THR A 401 7.24 7.89 -5.40
N LEU A 402 8.50 8.02 -5.84
CA LEU A 402 8.92 9.03 -6.80
C LEU A 402 9.95 8.46 -7.79
N VAL A 403 9.76 8.76 -9.07
CA VAL A 403 10.66 8.38 -10.16
C VAL A 403 10.86 9.56 -11.11
N ALA A 404 12.09 10.03 -11.28
CA ALA A 404 12.46 11.08 -12.23
C ALA A 404 13.92 10.98 -12.69
N ASP A 405 14.31 11.77 -13.69
CA ASP A 405 15.74 11.96 -13.98
C ASP A 405 16.32 12.87 -12.89
N ASP A 406 15.74 14.06 -12.71
CA ASP A 406 16.15 15.03 -11.70
C ASP A 406 15.07 15.27 -10.63
N VAL A 407 15.51 15.53 -9.40
CA VAL A 407 14.65 16.00 -8.31
C VAL A 407 15.25 17.25 -7.70
N GLU A 408 14.44 18.31 -7.56
CA GLU A 408 14.88 19.56 -6.96
C GLU A 408 13.91 20.03 -5.89
N PHE A 409 14.46 20.27 -4.70
CA PHE A 409 13.75 20.93 -3.61
C PHE A 409 14.10 22.41 -3.58
N GLU A 410 13.13 23.28 -3.82
CA GLU A 410 13.32 24.72 -3.60
C GLU A 410 13.62 24.99 -2.12
N ARG A 411 14.47 25.99 -1.86
CA ARG A 411 14.95 26.33 -0.51
C ARG A 411 13.84 26.44 0.54
N ASN A 412 12.69 27.01 0.15
CA ASN A 412 11.59 27.30 1.08
C ASN A 412 10.48 26.23 1.08
N THR A 413 10.75 25.03 0.54
CA THR A 413 9.77 23.95 0.46
C THR A 413 9.53 23.28 1.81
N GLN A 414 8.30 22.80 2.04
CA GLN A 414 7.98 21.84 3.09
C GLN A 414 7.41 20.59 2.43
N THR A 415 8.24 19.55 2.36
CA THR A 415 7.96 18.35 1.60
C THR A 415 8.30 17.11 2.41
N THR A 416 7.38 16.16 2.46
CA THR A 416 7.62 14.83 3.01
C THR A 416 7.36 13.79 1.94
N ILE A 417 8.35 12.95 1.67
CA ILE A 417 8.24 11.81 0.78
C ILE A 417 8.36 10.55 1.64
N GLU A 418 7.39 9.65 1.59
CA GLU A 418 7.42 8.37 2.31
C GLU A 418 7.46 7.22 1.32
N GLY A 419 8.54 6.46 1.37
CA GLY A 419 8.86 5.35 0.47
C GLY A 419 10.04 5.66 -0.45
N ALA A 420 10.32 4.75 -1.38
CA ALA A 420 11.54 4.80 -2.18
C ALA A 420 11.52 5.93 -3.21
N VAL A 421 12.68 6.57 -3.39
CA VAL A 421 12.89 7.65 -4.38
C VAL A 421 13.96 7.21 -5.38
N VAL A 422 13.63 7.29 -6.67
CA VAL A 422 14.56 7.05 -7.77
C VAL A 422 14.75 8.31 -8.57
N CYS A 423 15.98 8.80 -8.55
CA CYS A 423 16.51 9.86 -9.39
C CYS A 423 17.55 9.20 -10.30
N HIS A 424 17.52 9.43 -11.60
CA HIS A 424 18.54 8.86 -12.50
C HIS A 424 19.74 9.78 -12.68
N ASP A 425 19.55 11.08 -12.46
CA ASP A 425 20.57 12.12 -12.52
C ASP A 425 20.71 12.72 -11.10
N ASP A 426 20.46 14.02 -10.92
CA ASP A 426 20.82 14.72 -9.70
C ASP A 426 19.63 14.97 -8.76
N LEU A 427 19.83 14.68 -7.47
CA LEU A 427 18.95 15.13 -6.40
C LEU A 427 19.52 16.37 -5.73
N ASN A 428 18.89 17.50 -6.00
CA ASN A 428 19.38 18.83 -5.63
C ASN A 428 18.46 19.55 -4.65
N GLY A 429 19.02 20.55 -3.97
CA GLY A 429 18.22 21.57 -3.33
C GLY A 429 18.20 21.44 -1.81
N ALA A 430 17.02 21.61 -1.23
CA ALA A 430 16.82 21.68 0.22
C ALA A 430 17.62 22.84 0.85
N GLY A 431 17.31 23.16 2.11
CA GLY A 431 17.96 24.25 2.83
C GLY A 431 17.37 25.64 2.56
N GLY A 432 16.50 26.06 3.49
CA GLY A 432 15.96 27.41 3.61
C GLY A 432 16.15 27.96 5.02
N SER A 433 15.86 29.24 5.19
CA SER A 433 15.90 29.88 6.49
C SER A 433 15.02 29.13 7.49
N VAL A 434 15.53 28.83 8.69
CA VAL A 434 14.74 28.14 9.72
C VAL A 434 13.61 29.06 10.18
N SER A 435 12.47 28.98 9.50
CA SER A 435 11.27 29.72 9.86
C SER A 435 10.39 28.85 10.74
N TYR A 436 10.22 29.27 11.99
CA TYR A 436 9.14 28.80 12.85
C TYR A 436 7.97 29.78 12.75
N PRO A 437 6.72 29.31 12.76
CA PRO A 437 5.57 30.20 12.84
C PRO A 437 5.59 30.99 14.17
N GLY A 438 5.07 32.23 14.15
CA GLY A 438 5.07 33.17 15.29
C GLY A 438 4.09 32.83 16.42
N ALA A 439 4.04 31.56 16.82
CA ALA A 439 3.17 31.03 17.88
C ALA A 439 3.95 30.85 19.21
N SER A 440 3.20 30.57 20.28
CA SER A 440 3.76 30.35 21.63
C SER A 440 4.76 29.19 21.63
N ALA A 441 5.98 29.43 22.16
CA ALA A 441 7.01 28.41 22.33
C ALA A 441 6.59 27.38 23.39
N ILE A 442 5.93 26.32 22.95
CA ILE A 442 5.55 25.18 23.77
C ILE A 442 6.49 24.03 23.40
N SER A 443 7.07 23.39 24.42
CA SER A 443 7.74 22.10 24.30
C SER A 443 7.09 21.14 25.29
N LEU A 444 6.52 20.06 24.79
CA LEU A 444 5.95 18.98 25.60
C LEU A 444 6.75 17.71 25.30
N SER A 445 6.99 16.87 26.31
CA SER A 445 7.65 15.59 26.12
C SER A 445 7.02 14.50 26.97
N GLY A 446 7.25 13.24 26.61
CA GLY A 446 6.68 12.08 27.29
C GLY A 446 6.85 10.81 26.48
N THR A 447 5.90 9.88 26.64
CA THR A 447 5.85 8.63 25.90
C THR A 447 4.50 8.45 25.19
N ALA A 448 4.53 7.87 23.99
CA ALA A 448 3.34 7.68 23.17
C ALA A 448 3.39 6.38 22.38
N THR A 449 2.22 5.86 22.03
CA THR A 449 2.04 4.82 21.01
C THR A 449 1.50 5.44 19.73
N ALA A 450 1.69 4.77 18.59
CA ALA A 450 1.19 5.25 17.31
C ALA A 450 0.61 4.10 16.49
N THR A 451 -0.45 4.39 15.73
CA THR A 451 -1.10 3.43 14.83
C THR A 451 -1.45 4.11 13.52
N SER A 452 -1.09 3.49 12.40
CA SER A 452 -1.47 3.91 11.05
C SER A 452 -2.98 3.84 10.84
N ILE A 453 -3.53 4.84 10.17
CA ILE A 453 -4.95 4.93 9.78
C ILE A 453 -5.03 5.13 8.27
N GLU A 454 -5.95 5.96 7.75
CA GLU A 454 -5.99 6.33 6.34
C GLU A 454 -4.66 6.96 5.89
N GLN A 455 -4.03 6.45 4.82
CA GLN A 455 -2.84 7.08 4.25
C GLN A 455 -3.14 8.56 3.86
N PRO A 456 -2.26 9.52 4.20
CA PRO A 456 -0.94 9.35 4.82
C PRO A 456 -0.93 9.72 6.31
N HIS A 457 -1.86 9.19 7.12
CA HIS A 457 -2.02 9.61 8.51
C HIS A 457 -1.84 8.46 9.51
N SER A 458 -1.41 8.84 10.71
CA SER A 458 -1.39 8.00 11.90
C SER A 458 -2.07 8.71 13.07
N THR A 459 -2.59 7.93 14.01
CA THR A 459 -3.03 8.42 15.33
C THR A 459 -1.94 8.13 16.35
N VAL A 460 -1.52 9.15 17.08
CA VAL A 460 -0.59 9.05 18.21
C VAL A 460 -1.38 9.20 19.50
N THR A 461 -1.26 8.25 20.42
CA THR A 461 -1.88 8.30 21.75
C THR A 461 -0.81 8.60 22.79
N LEU A 462 -0.96 9.72 23.50
CA LEU A 462 -0.05 10.12 24.56
C LEU A 462 -0.40 9.34 25.84
N ASN A 463 0.63 8.81 26.53
CA ASN A 463 0.41 8.08 27.78
C ASN A 463 0.21 9.02 28.98
N GLU A 464 0.73 10.23 28.88
CA GLU A 464 0.59 11.24 29.92
C GLU A 464 -0.54 12.22 29.59
N PHE A 465 -1.19 12.72 30.64
CA PHE A 465 -2.08 13.87 30.49
C PHE A 465 -1.26 15.12 30.13
N ARG A 466 -1.64 15.76 29.03
CA ARG A 466 -1.10 17.02 28.51
C ARG A 466 -2.25 17.95 28.16
N VAL A 467 -2.02 19.24 28.40
CA VAL A 467 -2.94 20.30 27.95
C VAL A 467 -2.66 20.55 26.48
N LEU A 468 -3.50 20.01 25.60
CA LEU A 468 -3.32 20.08 24.15
C LEU A 468 -4.09 21.25 23.50
N ASP A 469 -4.90 21.99 24.26
CA ASP A 469 -5.77 23.08 23.76
C ASP A 469 -5.01 24.24 23.11
N THR A 470 -3.69 24.31 23.34
CA THR A 470 -2.79 25.30 22.75
C THR A 470 -2.18 24.87 21.42
N LEU A 471 -2.33 23.60 21.02
CA LEU A 471 -1.84 23.09 19.75
C LEU A 471 -2.84 23.38 18.64
N THR A 472 -2.34 23.83 17.50
CA THR A 472 -3.15 24.02 16.28
C THR A 472 -3.03 22.81 15.36
N SER A 473 -4.12 22.49 14.66
CA SER A 473 -4.19 21.40 13.69
C SER A 473 -3.84 21.83 12.26
N ASP A 474 -3.16 22.97 12.11
CA ASP A 474 -2.78 23.57 10.83
C ASP A 474 -1.37 23.16 10.36
N GLY A 475 -0.74 22.19 11.05
CA GLY A 475 0.60 21.72 10.74
C GLY A 475 1.72 22.62 11.27
N GLN A 476 1.41 23.68 12.03
CA GLN A 476 2.43 24.53 12.66
C GLN A 476 3.18 23.84 13.80
N TYR A 477 2.57 22.84 14.43
CA TYR A 477 3.20 21.99 15.42
C TYR A 477 3.52 20.62 14.81
N ALA A 478 4.60 20.00 15.28
CA ALA A 478 4.94 18.63 14.96
C ALA A 478 5.28 17.87 16.22
N ILE A 479 5.14 16.57 16.13
CA ILE A 479 5.61 15.63 17.13
C ILE A 479 6.82 14.88 16.59
N TRP A 480 7.90 14.92 17.32
CA TRP A 480 9.04 14.03 17.15
C TRP A 480 8.75 12.76 17.93
N LEU A 481 8.95 11.63 17.28
CA LEU A 481 8.85 10.30 17.89
C LEU A 481 10.23 9.65 17.82
N ASN A 482 10.72 9.06 18.92
CA ASN A 482 11.95 8.26 18.84
C ASN A 482 11.66 7.09 17.90
N THR A 483 12.51 6.96 16.89
CA THR A 483 12.48 5.84 15.96
C THR A 483 13.77 5.07 16.08
N THR A 484 13.74 3.78 15.79
CA THR A 484 14.94 2.98 15.55
C THR A 484 14.81 2.44 14.14
N GLY A 485 15.39 3.14 13.17
CA GLY A 485 15.45 2.69 11.79
C GLY A 485 16.57 1.68 11.54
N MET A 486 16.63 1.15 10.33
CA MET A 486 17.52 0.06 9.96
C MET A 486 18.96 0.54 9.76
N GLY A 487 19.93 -0.23 10.28
CA GLY A 487 21.35 0.11 10.16
C GLY A 487 21.80 1.36 10.93
N GLN A 488 20.96 1.88 11.83
CA GLN A 488 21.24 3.06 12.62
C GLN A 488 22.06 2.73 13.88
N THR A 489 23.03 3.57 14.20
CA THR A 489 23.88 3.48 15.39
C THR A 489 23.51 4.59 16.38
N GLY A 490 22.34 4.56 17.02
CA GLY A 490 22.01 5.57 18.04
C GLY A 490 20.53 5.87 18.25
N ALA A 491 20.25 6.87 19.09
CA ALA A 491 18.90 7.40 19.32
C ALA A 491 18.52 8.34 18.16
N THR A 492 17.66 7.87 17.26
CA THR A 492 17.10 8.68 16.17
C THR A 492 15.63 9.00 16.43
N GLY A 493 15.06 9.83 15.59
CA GLY A 493 13.63 10.12 15.62
C GLY A 493 13.20 10.98 14.46
N THR A 494 11.90 11.06 14.27
CA THR A 494 11.30 11.66 13.07
C THR A 494 10.22 12.65 13.46
N TRP A 495 10.24 13.84 12.86
CA TRP A 495 9.21 14.86 13.03
C TRP A 495 8.00 14.60 12.15
N PHE A 496 6.81 14.53 12.73
CA PHE A 496 5.54 14.39 12.02
C PHE A 496 4.66 15.63 12.25
N PRO A 497 4.22 16.33 11.19
CA PRO A 497 3.27 17.44 11.32
C PRO A 497 1.97 16.99 11.98
N ILE A 498 1.47 17.79 12.93
CA ILE A 498 0.20 17.55 13.60
C ILE A 498 -0.93 18.18 12.79
N VAL A 499 -1.92 17.37 12.42
CA VAL A 499 -3.08 17.77 11.58
C VAL A 499 -4.43 17.55 12.27
N GLY A 500 -4.43 16.99 13.48
CA GLY A 500 -5.62 16.83 14.30
C GLY A 500 -5.25 16.70 15.78
N VAL A 501 -6.13 17.18 16.66
CA VAL A 501 -5.93 17.15 18.11
C VAL A 501 -7.24 16.72 18.78
N ASP A 502 -7.17 15.70 19.63
CA ASP A 502 -8.25 15.26 20.51
C ASP A 502 -7.76 15.34 21.96
N SER A 503 -8.06 16.45 22.63
CA SER A 503 -7.63 16.69 24.00
C SER A 503 -8.34 15.82 25.03
N LEU A 504 -9.52 15.28 24.71
CA LEU A 504 -10.28 14.41 25.61
C LEU A 504 -9.64 13.02 25.70
N ASN A 505 -9.20 12.49 24.55
CA ASN A 505 -8.60 11.16 24.47
C ASN A 505 -7.07 11.18 24.50
N GLN A 506 -6.44 12.36 24.63
CA GLN A 506 -4.98 12.55 24.58
C GLN A 506 -4.38 11.99 23.28
N GLN A 507 -5.08 12.27 22.17
CA GLN A 507 -4.71 11.78 20.84
C GLN A 507 -4.35 12.92 19.90
N LEU A 508 -3.40 12.66 19.02
CA LEU A 508 -3.00 13.54 17.93
C LEU A 508 -3.15 12.78 16.62
N THR A 509 -3.69 13.42 15.59
CA THR A 509 -3.59 12.92 14.21
C THR A 509 -2.39 13.59 13.57
N ILE A 510 -1.49 12.78 13.03
CA ILE A 510 -0.26 13.23 12.41
C ILE A 510 -0.25 12.89 10.93
N ARG A 511 0.54 13.64 10.16
CA ARG A 511 0.77 13.36 8.74
C ARG A 511 2.09 12.59 8.55
N GLY A 512 1.93 11.32 8.23
CA GLY A 512 2.94 10.31 8.00
C GLY A 512 2.49 8.97 8.58
N GLU A 513 2.91 7.89 7.94
CA GLU A 513 2.61 6.53 8.41
C GLU A 513 3.64 6.02 9.41
N ILE A 514 3.17 5.69 10.60
CA ILE A 514 3.97 5.09 11.64
C ILE A 514 3.14 4.19 12.56
N ASP A 515 3.73 3.05 12.93
CA ASP A 515 3.17 2.08 13.86
C ASP A 515 4.18 1.85 15.01
N HIS A 516 3.78 2.21 16.22
CA HIS A 516 4.52 1.98 17.46
C HIS A 516 3.58 1.36 18.51
N ALA A 517 3.57 0.03 18.55
CA ALA A 517 2.81 -0.72 19.55
C ALA A 517 3.39 -0.58 20.97
N VAL A 518 4.70 -0.34 21.08
CA VAL A 518 5.39 -0.09 22.36
C VAL A 518 5.55 1.41 22.55
N PRO A 519 5.28 1.95 23.76
CA PRO A 519 5.53 3.34 24.08
C PRO A 519 6.94 3.80 23.72
N THR A 520 7.03 4.83 22.87
CA THR A 520 8.27 5.48 22.48
C THR A 520 8.32 6.91 23.01
N GLY A 521 9.53 7.47 23.17
CA GLY A 521 9.68 8.87 23.57
C GLY A 521 9.10 9.82 22.53
N TYR A 522 8.55 10.95 22.98
CA TYR A 522 8.13 12.03 22.09
C TYR A 522 8.55 13.41 22.58
N GLU A 523 8.64 14.33 21.63
CA GLU A 523 8.69 15.78 21.86
C GLU A 523 7.70 16.48 20.91
N ILE A 524 6.85 17.38 21.42
CA ILE A 524 5.98 18.23 20.62
C ILE A 524 6.50 19.65 20.69
N LYS A 525 6.74 20.26 19.53
CA LYS A 525 7.14 21.67 19.43
C LYS A 525 6.70 22.28 18.10
N LEU A 526 7.05 23.55 17.88
CA LEU A 526 6.84 24.22 16.60
C LEU A 526 7.60 23.50 15.48
N HIS A 527 6.89 23.21 14.39
CA HIS A 527 7.43 22.58 13.22
C HIS A 527 8.07 23.61 12.28
N LYS A 528 9.15 23.21 11.62
CA LYS A 528 9.82 24.03 10.62
C LYS A 528 8.94 24.17 9.38
N GLN A 529 8.82 25.41 8.90
CA GLN A 529 8.10 25.74 7.67
C GLN A 529 8.91 25.44 6.40
N THR A 530 10.21 25.15 6.55
CA THR A 530 11.16 24.85 5.47
C THR A 530 11.90 23.56 5.83
N LEU A 531 11.37 22.44 5.36
CA LEU A 531 11.86 21.12 5.71
C LEU A 531 11.57 20.14 4.57
N ALA A 532 12.62 19.55 4.00
CA ALA A 532 12.52 18.42 3.10
C ALA A 532 12.82 17.13 3.88
N GLN A 533 11.89 16.19 3.88
CA GLN A 533 12.08 14.87 4.50
C GLN A 533 11.84 13.77 3.47
N ILE A 534 12.73 12.79 3.46
CA ILE A 534 12.54 11.55 2.72
C ILE A 534 12.63 10.39 3.69
N ARG A 535 11.54 9.63 3.82
CA ARG A 535 11.39 8.48 4.73
C ARG A 535 11.34 7.21 3.90
N GLY A 536 12.50 6.78 3.43
CA GLY A 536 12.69 5.62 2.56
C GLY A 536 14.09 5.65 1.93
N PRO A 537 14.47 4.58 1.23
CA PRO A 537 15.72 4.54 0.48
C PRO A 537 15.68 5.51 -0.71
N VAL A 538 16.79 6.18 -0.96
CA VAL A 538 16.95 7.14 -2.07
C VAL A 538 18.14 6.73 -2.92
N CYS A 539 17.96 6.76 -4.25
CA CYS A 539 19.05 6.61 -5.21
C CYS A 539 19.09 7.78 -6.21
N ALA A 540 20.30 8.21 -6.53
CA ALA A 540 20.62 9.28 -7.49
C ALA A 540 22.05 9.08 -8.01
N GLU A 541 22.43 9.74 -9.11
CA GLU A 541 23.83 9.83 -9.50
C GLU A 541 24.60 10.66 -8.49
N THR A 542 24.11 11.88 -8.22
CA THR A 542 24.72 12.79 -7.23
C THR A 542 23.70 13.48 -6.35
N TYR A 543 24.19 13.96 -5.21
CA TYR A 543 23.41 14.71 -4.24
C TYR A 543 24.07 16.05 -3.93
N ASN A 544 23.33 17.14 -4.14
CA ASN A 544 23.82 18.48 -3.90
C ASN A 544 22.79 19.30 -3.11
N PHE A 545 23.01 19.33 -1.79
CA PHE A 545 22.14 20.03 -0.87
C PHE A 545 22.68 21.42 -0.55
N ASN A 546 21.80 22.42 -0.47
CA ASN A 546 22.25 23.78 -0.18
C ASN A 546 22.33 24.03 1.32
N ARG A 547 23.39 24.71 1.75
CA ARG A 547 23.42 25.42 3.03
C ARG A 547 22.24 26.37 3.24
N LEU A 548 21.93 26.64 4.51
CA LEU A 548 20.99 27.69 4.89
C LEU A 548 21.60 29.09 4.79
N ASN A 549 20.73 30.08 4.65
CA ASN A 549 21.12 31.50 4.57
C ASN A 549 21.87 31.96 5.81
N GLU A 550 21.56 31.40 6.98
CA GLU A 550 22.11 31.82 8.27
C GLU A 550 23.55 31.32 8.47
N TRP A 551 23.94 30.28 7.73
CA TRP A 551 25.31 29.76 7.72
C TRP A 551 26.22 30.51 6.74
N VAL A 552 25.68 31.47 5.96
CA VAL A 552 26.44 32.30 5.00
C VAL A 552 27.14 33.46 5.70
N LEU A 553 28.22 33.15 6.42
CA LEU A 553 29.09 34.16 7.05
C LEU A 553 30.41 34.31 6.29
N SER A 554 31.03 35.50 6.39
CA SER A 554 32.39 35.71 5.88
C SER A 554 33.43 35.01 6.75
N THR A 555 34.59 34.69 6.18
CA THR A 555 35.71 34.06 6.91
C THR A 555 36.14 34.88 8.14
N SER A 556 36.10 36.20 8.05
CA SER A 556 36.40 37.08 9.19
C SER A 556 35.40 36.95 10.33
N LEU A 557 34.11 36.82 10.01
CA LEU A 557 33.06 36.62 11.02
C LEU A 557 33.22 35.26 11.69
N TRP A 558 33.51 34.20 10.92
CA TRP A 558 33.78 32.87 11.48
C TRP A 558 34.98 32.86 12.44
N ASN A 559 36.07 33.52 12.08
CA ASN A 559 37.23 33.65 12.96
C ASN A 559 36.90 34.44 14.23
N ASP A 560 36.14 35.52 14.12
CA ASP A 560 35.68 36.31 15.26
C ASP A 560 34.81 35.48 16.22
N ARG A 561 33.90 34.65 15.68
CA ARG A 561 33.08 33.72 16.48
C ARG A 561 33.95 32.68 17.20
N LYS A 562 34.89 32.05 16.51
CA LYS A 562 35.83 31.10 17.11
C LYS A 562 36.65 31.74 18.22
N ASN A 563 37.24 32.91 17.99
CA ASN A 563 38.03 33.64 19.00
C ASN A 563 37.19 33.99 20.24
N THR A 564 35.93 34.42 20.04
CA THR A 564 35.02 34.74 21.15
C THR A 564 34.73 33.51 22.01
N TRP A 565 34.48 32.37 21.35
CA TRP A 565 34.30 31.09 22.02
C TRP A 565 35.55 30.64 22.79
N GLU A 566 36.74 30.74 22.19
CA GLU A 566 38.02 30.42 22.85
C GLU A 566 38.23 31.24 24.13
N VAL A 567 38.04 32.56 24.05
CA VAL A 567 38.13 33.45 25.22
C VAL A 567 37.10 33.08 26.29
N GLY A 568 35.88 32.70 25.88
CA GLY A 568 34.86 32.21 26.80
C GLY A 568 35.28 30.93 27.54
N ASN A 569 35.92 30.00 26.84
CA ASN A 569 36.43 28.76 27.42
C ASN A 569 37.68 28.96 28.29
N ASP A 570 38.55 29.93 27.96
CA ASP A 570 39.67 30.33 28.81
C ASP A 570 39.16 30.85 30.17
N LEU A 571 38.09 31.66 30.16
CA LEU A 571 37.46 32.13 31.39
C LEU A 571 36.79 31.00 32.17
N ARG A 572 36.08 30.08 31.51
CA ARG A 572 35.49 28.90 32.15
C ARG A 572 36.56 28.06 32.84
N THR A 573 37.69 27.83 32.17
CA THR A 573 38.85 27.14 32.75
C THR A 573 39.35 27.84 34.01
N LEU A 574 39.54 29.16 33.97
CA LEU A 574 39.99 29.95 35.12
C LEU A 574 39.00 29.88 36.31
N LEU A 575 37.70 29.78 36.02
CA LEU A 575 36.63 29.72 37.01
C LEU A 575 36.30 28.29 37.47
N GLY A 576 36.95 27.27 36.93
CA GLY A 576 36.66 25.86 37.23
C GLY A 576 35.29 25.40 36.75
N ILE A 577 34.79 25.98 35.65
CA ILE A 577 33.54 25.63 34.99
C ILE A 577 33.86 24.74 33.78
N ASP A 578 32.98 23.79 33.49
CA ASP A 578 33.12 22.92 32.32
C ASP A 578 33.17 23.74 31.01
N LEU A 579 34.03 23.28 30.11
CA LEU A 579 34.18 23.86 28.78
C LEU A 579 32.91 23.65 27.96
N LEU A 580 32.57 24.64 27.15
CA LEU A 580 31.45 24.54 26.23
C LEU A 580 31.97 24.16 24.84
N GLY A 581 31.28 23.23 24.18
CA GLY A 581 31.59 22.90 22.80
C GLY A 581 31.37 24.06 21.83
N PHE A 582 32.11 24.12 20.72
CA PHE A 582 31.94 25.22 19.74
C PHE A 582 30.57 25.19 19.05
N SER A 583 30.09 24.01 18.64
CA SER A 583 28.75 23.83 18.08
C SER A 583 27.64 24.11 19.10
N GLU A 584 27.88 23.80 20.37
CA GLU A 584 26.96 24.10 21.47
C GLU A 584 26.88 25.59 21.75
N TRP A 585 28.02 26.27 21.75
CA TRP A 585 28.11 27.71 21.87
C TRP A 585 27.40 28.42 20.70
N LEU A 586 27.60 27.96 19.46
CA LEU A 586 26.92 28.52 18.29
C LEU A 586 25.40 28.32 18.31
N ALA A 587 24.90 27.26 18.95
CA ALA A 587 23.46 27.01 19.03
C ALA A 587 22.73 27.94 20.02
N ASP A 588 23.43 28.57 20.95
CA ASP A 588 22.83 29.45 21.96
C ASP A 588 22.63 30.89 21.42
N PRO A 589 21.38 31.38 21.31
CA PRO A 589 21.08 32.73 20.83
C PRO A 589 21.75 33.85 21.64
N LEU A 590 22.06 33.60 22.91
CA LEU A 590 22.71 34.58 23.81
C LEU A 590 24.14 34.94 23.35
N ASN A 591 24.73 34.16 22.46
CA ASN A 591 26.07 34.39 21.90
C ASN A 591 26.07 35.32 20.66
N PHE A 592 24.91 35.82 20.26
CA PHE A 592 24.74 36.71 19.10
C PHE A 592 24.17 38.10 19.43
N PRO A 593 24.55 38.76 20.54
CA PRO A 593 23.99 40.07 20.86
C PRO A 593 24.33 41.09 19.77
N GLY A 594 23.31 41.80 19.28
CA GLY A 594 23.47 42.84 18.25
C GLY A 594 23.59 42.32 16.81
N TRP A 595 23.41 41.02 16.57
CA TRP A 595 23.33 40.43 15.23
C TRP A 595 21.91 40.56 14.66
N ASP A 596 21.65 39.99 13.47
CA ASP A 596 20.27 39.93 12.96
C ASP A 596 19.31 39.26 13.96
N THR A 597 18.04 39.63 13.91
CA THR A 597 16.95 39.06 14.71
C THR A 597 16.93 37.54 14.72
N TYR A 598 17.27 36.89 13.59
CA TYR A 598 17.32 35.43 13.54
C TYR A 598 18.30 34.86 14.57
N TYR A 599 19.57 35.31 14.55
CA TYR A 599 20.61 34.75 15.40
C TYR A 599 20.31 34.98 16.89
N GLN A 600 19.72 36.13 17.20
CA GLN A 600 19.31 36.47 18.57
C GLN A 600 18.11 35.65 19.07
N LEU A 601 17.32 35.06 18.17
CA LEU A 601 16.17 34.22 18.52
C LEU A 601 16.50 32.74 18.52
N TYR A 602 17.31 32.27 17.56
CA TYR A 602 17.47 30.84 17.26
C TYR A 602 18.91 30.34 17.31
N GLY A 603 19.90 31.23 17.40
CA GLY A 603 21.31 30.89 17.26
C GLY A 603 21.59 30.18 15.92
N LEU A 604 22.70 29.45 15.86
CA LEU A 604 23.05 28.53 14.77
C LEU A 604 22.87 27.10 15.26
N ASN A 605 21.61 26.68 15.39
CA ASN A 605 21.28 25.31 15.75
C ASN A 605 21.46 24.34 14.56
N LEU A 606 21.65 23.07 14.88
CA LEU A 606 21.85 21.99 13.92
C LEU A 606 20.59 21.16 13.66
N GLU A 607 19.42 21.69 14.03
CA GLU A 607 18.20 20.97 13.70
C GLU A 607 18.11 20.85 12.16
N PRO A 608 17.82 19.68 11.60
CA PRO A 608 17.89 19.49 10.16
C PRO A 608 16.81 20.29 9.41
N THR A 609 17.12 20.68 8.18
CA THR A 609 16.20 21.22 7.16
C THR A 609 16.10 20.30 5.94
N LEU A 610 17.01 19.35 5.85
CA LEU A 610 16.91 18.15 5.05
C LEU A 610 17.07 16.95 5.97
N HIS A 611 16.19 15.97 5.86
CA HIS A 611 16.29 14.73 6.63
C HIS A 611 15.93 13.53 5.77
N ILE A 612 16.93 12.70 5.45
CA ILE A 612 16.74 11.43 4.76
C ILE A 612 16.83 10.30 5.79
N GLN A 613 15.87 9.39 5.80
CA GLN A 613 15.75 8.37 6.82
C GLN A 613 15.30 7.05 6.25
N HIS A 614 16.00 5.98 6.60
CA HIS A 614 15.54 4.62 6.33
C HIS A 614 14.83 4.03 7.57
N LEU A 615 13.51 4.27 7.67
CA LEU A 615 12.72 3.93 8.86
C LEU A 615 12.20 2.49 8.88
N LYS A 616 11.81 1.94 7.73
CA LYS A 616 11.18 0.62 7.61
C LYS A 616 11.67 -0.10 6.36
N ASP A 617 12.15 -1.32 6.53
CA ASP A 617 12.40 -2.25 5.42
C ASP A 617 11.06 -2.61 4.78
N GLN A 618 10.87 -2.16 3.54
CA GLN A 618 9.74 -2.52 2.70
C GLN A 618 10.30 -3.03 1.37
N GLU A 619 9.66 -4.05 0.80
CA GLU A 619 10.01 -4.47 -0.55
C GLU A 619 9.45 -3.45 -1.56
N TYR A 620 10.36 -2.80 -2.29
CA TYR A 620 10.04 -1.95 -3.43
C TYR A 620 10.36 -2.67 -4.73
N ARG A 621 9.54 -2.47 -5.75
CA ARG A 621 9.71 -3.04 -7.09
C ARG A 621 9.61 -1.93 -8.13
N TRP A 622 10.45 -2.03 -9.16
CA TRP A 622 10.43 -1.11 -10.29
C TRP A 622 9.14 -1.25 -11.10
N GLU A 623 8.68 -2.49 -11.27
CA GLU A 623 7.44 -2.82 -11.97
C GLU A 623 6.37 -3.28 -10.98
N PRO A 624 5.08 -3.06 -11.31
CA PRO A 624 3.97 -3.67 -10.59
C PRO A 624 4.17 -5.17 -10.41
N PRO A 625 3.80 -5.74 -9.25
CA PRO A 625 3.86 -7.18 -9.09
C PRO A 625 2.92 -7.83 -10.10
N LEU A 626 3.48 -8.60 -11.05
CA LEU A 626 2.71 -9.41 -11.99
C LEU A 626 2.64 -10.85 -11.45
N PHE A 627 1.53 -11.20 -10.81
CA PHE A 627 1.33 -12.58 -10.37
C PHE A 627 0.95 -13.48 -11.55
N GLN A 628 1.50 -14.69 -11.62
CA GLN A 628 1.22 -15.69 -12.67
C GLN A 628 0.56 -16.95 -12.08
N PRO A 629 -0.19 -17.75 -12.86
CA PRO A 629 -0.82 -18.97 -12.37
C PRO A 629 0.21 -20.07 -12.06
N TYR A 630 -0.10 -20.93 -11.09
CA TYR A 630 0.74 -22.06 -10.68
C TYR A 630 0.55 -23.25 -11.63
N ASP A 631 1.61 -23.80 -12.20
CA ASP A 631 1.53 -24.82 -13.27
C ASP A 631 1.80 -26.28 -12.85
N ASP A 632 1.88 -26.56 -11.54
CA ASP A 632 2.22 -27.89 -10.97
C ASP A 632 3.57 -28.48 -11.50
N GLY A 633 4.42 -27.68 -12.16
CA GLY A 633 5.68 -28.10 -12.77
C GLY A 633 6.85 -28.28 -11.78
N ASP A 634 7.96 -28.84 -12.27
CA ASP A 634 9.24 -28.85 -11.54
C ASP A 634 9.65 -27.40 -11.25
N ALA A 635 10.08 -27.15 -10.00
CA ALA A 635 10.46 -25.85 -9.48
C ALA A 635 11.55 -25.18 -10.33
N ASP A 636 11.13 -24.36 -11.29
CA ASP A 636 11.96 -23.34 -11.89
C ASP A 636 11.88 -22.10 -11.00
N SER A 637 13.03 -21.65 -10.50
CA SER A 637 13.18 -20.58 -9.52
C SER A 637 12.81 -19.19 -10.04
N GLU A 638 12.29 -19.08 -11.27
CA GLU A 638 12.01 -17.82 -11.96
C GLU A 638 10.51 -17.42 -11.98
N TYR A 639 9.55 -18.27 -11.58
CA TYR A 639 8.11 -18.02 -11.79
C TYR A 639 7.29 -17.75 -10.51
N ALA A 640 6.33 -16.82 -10.58
CA ALA A 640 5.34 -16.54 -9.52
C ALA A 640 4.09 -17.39 -9.67
N GLY A 641 3.45 -17.72 -8.54
CA GLY A 641 2.15 -18.38 -8.47
C GLY A 641 1.08 -17.53 -7.77
N TYR A 642 -0.16 -17.66 -8.20
CA TYR A 642 -1.35 -17.29 -7.44
C TYR A 642 -2.36 -18.44 -7.47
N ARG A 643 -3.36 -18.36 -6.60
CA ARG A 643 -4.57 -19.18 -6.72
C ARG A 643 -5.82 -18.31 -6.67
N TRP A 644 -6.91 -18.85 -7.18
CA TRP A 644 -8.23 -18.26 -7.01
C TRP A 644 -8.94 -18.86 -5.79
N SER A 645 -9.39 -18.00 -4.88
CA SER A 645 -10.24 -18.39 -3.75
C SER A 645 -11.69 -18.05 -4.08
N LEU A 646 -12.59 -19.03 -3.94
CA LEU A 646 -14.03 -18.79 -4.08
C LEU A 646 -14.54 -17.91 -2.92
N ILE A 647 -15.29 -16.86 -3.24
CA ILE A 647 -15.90 -15.93 -2.29
C ILE A 647 -17.41 -16.13 -2.23
N ASP A 648 -18.05 -16.22 -3.40
CA ASP A 648 -19.50 -16.31 -3.53
C ASP A 648 -19.90 -17.26 -4.66
N TRP A 649 -21.07 -17.86 -4.53
CA TRP A 649 -21.62 -18.83 -5.48
C TRP A 649 -23.12 -18.65 -5.61
N LYS A 650 -23.58 -18.37 -6.83
CA LYS A 650 -24.99 -18.13 -7.13
C LYS A 650 -25.45 -18.99 -8.30
N GLU A 651 -26.52 -19.74 -8.09
CA GLU A 651 -27.20 -20.52 -9.14
C GLU A 651 -28.54 -19.86 -9.48
N ILE A 652 -28.75 -19.54 -10.75
CA ILE A 652 -29.96 -18.91 -11.28
C ILE A 652 -30.55 -19.82 -12.37
N PRO A 653 -31.75 -20.40 -12.13
CA PRO A 653 -32.41 -21.28 -13.08
C PRO A 653 -33.15 -20.58 -14.21
#